data_AF-A0A1F5UWS2-F1
#
_entry.id   AF-A0A1F5UWS2-F1
#
_cell.length_a   1.000
_cell.length_b   1.000
_cell.length_c   1.000
_cell.angle_alpha   90.00
_cell.angle_beta   90.00
_cell.angle_gamma   90.00
#
_symmetry.space_group_name_H-M   'P 1'
#
loop_
_entity.id
_entity.type
_entity.pdbx_description
1 polymer ?
#
loop_
_entity_poly.entity_id
_entity_poly.type
_entity_poly.pdbx_seq_one_letter_code
_entity_poly.pdbx_strand_id
1 'polypeptide(L)'
;MGWKRLILLAVLLCFGIMTSGYLYGLDENVQKETTVEKSSVSKQKKRKRAPRENKKLTEPKKEAPKASINPPMESKDGKEWIYVSETSASIYWKTDIPCQSYIEYGQTAIYDKKSEKDSKLRKGHFHRLPGLKKGEEFHFRYVTIGEDKKEIKGEDRRIKTNVIANAVYLPGDLKGPPYVLSQPDTVYVLTEDITAEGTAFEIRTANGITLDLDGHTVKYSTAAKAIKWDRPAGQVFGVFINYAKNLKIYNGVIKQGVKNTNCAGIEVGGSDNIEVAGITIETLGDTQCLEGAYGVGAVRLHHNYFIDSCNDWIKEGGPWNPRQCVSFGQPAAKIDHNLFTATHRLLHVSDQGGMSDNSGGEIYENDFYLDSWGNQSEGVVLEYRNAVFRDNYMICEGAALIGVRAGGAGGRYSKIYNNHIEVRPTRGFETEEGAGVPAPDVYMAIALSGGNYGTEIYNNYIEVYSGRYGKGRSASFWSNEKGSYVSVSVSSDIEANGIRVVNMMFDAFTNIHDNTIKAISKKNGRAACVVVTGGCQSDTLEFKNNKFISNWCGVIVSDLKHSTQWKGEQDGGRNAVFINNTFIKEEKNDGYKIIRCGWDTIDSNAMFLNNKYEGGAAADDILFDGKKGEREILIGSMSLAAIKDEKGKPVIDAKVELVLDKSKLESVSYSTVAGTAGIPVVNTVYTPKAKIPVLSHKIRVSKEGYDNFEIDVKPGDKIANIVLKEGFADPEAVIKWLSEKYSDKAKQEAEWDWLHAPLTSITENSAHFGVTSASVYWQTDGRAWGYVEYGEDFKYGIKTQPFEKPNFAHLHHIKGLKKGAKYHYRMVSIGVDGKKVLSEDKTISTVTDKGMKILTGNPPYNLNEKGTYLLTNDASCNSGFGVSVSSSGVTLEMDGHTIVYGAAQPSGVPGQGIYGTGVSNFKIFNGIIREGPHDAAYSHGVSLVGCKNYELAYLRVEVKSFLTGVLYLRKGSNSFDIHHNLLWDRGHAYANRHQQNRTIDMADGGGADSKFHHNMVVAARNQSISGGGPNSEYFENTVELVGHSTNSAAIAVVGAEAKVHHNRIIARGEHPHGIWGSPGVKYFSNKIDSMTDMCVSYEYGTLGGVGFRTNYSRNYSGMELSDNVMVVRAMEDTGRDFVDSGSWLFWLADMKGEDSVLFKNNTFVSMVYGNAKTKGLAHCSTSPNIVYEGNTIISNYCCVTFGTHRGDGMNSQWINNTFVKIGNNREFRTFKNERGKCTGNKMTGSIYKGGASLDFSGFLK
;
A
#
# COMPACT_ATOMS: atom_id res chain seq x y z
N MET A 1 38.72 -34.92 -28.03
CA MET A 1 38.36 -35.94 -27.02
C MET A 1 39.27 -35.72 -25.82
N GLY A 2 38.86 -35.59 -24.57
CA GLY A 2 37.54 -35.64 -23.96
C GLY A 2 37.68 -35.12 -22.52
N TRP A 3 37.53 -33.80 -22.37
CA TRP A 3 37.23 -33.11 -21.11
C TRP A 3 35.76 -33.34 -20.76
N LYS A 4 35.42 -34.48 -20.14
CA LYS A 4 34.11 -34.69 -19.50
C LYS A 4 34.25 -35.75 -18.42
N ARG A 5 34.62 -35.32 -17.20
CA ARG A 5 34.19 -35.96 -15.93
C ARG A 5 34.66 -35.29 -14.64
N LEU A 6 35.51 -34.25 -14.68
CA LEU A 6 35.88 -33.50 -13.46
C LEU A 6 35.06 -32.21 -13.19
N ILE A 7 34.16 -31.80 -14.09
CA ILE A 7 33.38 -30.55 -13.94
C ILE A 7 32.02 -30.78 -13.23
N LEU A 8 31.61 -32.03 -12.99
CA LEU A 8 30.30 -32.30 -12.39
C LEU A 8 30.27 -32.33 -10.85
N LEU A 9 31.42 -32.24 -10.17
CA LEU A 9 31.49 -32.24 -8.70
C LEU A 9 31.84 -30.87 -8.08
N ALA A 10 32.19 -29.86 -8.90
CA ALA A 10 32.56 -28.52 -8.42
C ALA A 10 31.49 -27.44 -8.68
N VAL A 11 30.38 -27.78 -9.34
CA VAL A 11 29.31 -26.83 -9.70
C VAL A 11 28.05 -26.97 -8.81
N LEU A 12 28.02 -27.97 -7.92
CA LEU A 12 26.87 -28.23 -7.04
C LEU A 12 27.00 -27.68 -5.60
N LEU A 13 28.02 -26.87 -5.31
CA LEU A 13 28.27 -26.34 -3.96
C LEU A 13 28.29 -24.81 -3.82
N CYS A 14 27.96 -24.06 -4.88
CA CYS A 14 27.82 -22.61 -4.82
C CYS A 14 26.67 -22.15 -5.71
N PHE A 15 25.45 -22.00 -5.17
CA PHE A 15 24.48 -20.94 -5.50
C PHE A 15 23.15 -21.26 -4.81
N GLY A 16 22.95 -20.68 -3.62
CA GLY A 16 21.68 -20.64 -2.92
C GLY A 16 21.39 -19.22 -2.48
N ILE A 17 20.81 -18.41 -3.38
CA ILE A 17 20.03 -17.21 -3.03
C ILE A 17 18.84 -17.12 -3.99
N MET A 18 17.68 -16.92 -3.38
CA MET A 18 16.34 -16.81 -3.93
C MET A 18 16.20 -15.68 -4.96
N THR A 19 15.59 -15.99 -6.10
CA THR A 19 14.78 -15.04 -6.88
C THR A 19 13.51 -15.75 -7.35
N SER A 20 12.36 -15.28 -6.88
CA SER A 20 11.06 -15.56 -7.46
C SER A 20 10.97 -14.87 -8.83
N GLY A 21 10.53 -15.60 -9.84
CA GLY A 21 10.36 -15.10 -11.19
C GLY A 21 9.47 -16.03 -11.98
N TYR A 22 8.20 -15.66 -12.08
CA TYR A 22 7.23 -16.17 -13.03
C TYR A 22 7.85 -16.28 -14.43
N LEU A 23 7.93 -17.51 -14.96
CA LEU A 23 8.20 -17.79 -16.37
C LEU A 23 7.20 -18.85 -16.83
N TYR A 24 6.15 -18.40 -17.50
CA TYR A 24 5.42 -19.22 -18.46
C TYR A 24 6.28 -19.31 -19.74
N GLY A 25 6.68 -20.52 -20.10
CA GLY A 25 7.30 -20.87 -21.38
C GLY A 25 7.42 -22.39 -21.43
N LEU A 26 6.49 -23.06 -22.11
CA LEU A 26 6.71 -23.56 -23.48
C LEU A 26 8.02 -24.36 -23.58
N ASP A 27 7.85 -25.68 -23.48
CA ASP A 27 8.85 -26.68 -23.77
C ASP A 27 8.98 -26.77 -25.31
N GLU A 28 9.97 -26.09 -25.88
CA GLU A 28 10.44 -26.35 -27.24
C GLU A 28 11.61 -27.33 -27.18
N ASN A 29 11.32 -28.60 -27.50
CA ASN A 29 12.31 -29.48 -28.11
C ASN A 29 11.93 -29.74 -29.57
N VAL A 30 12.68 -29.05 -30.44
CA VAL A 30 13.41 -29.62 -31.58
C VAL A 30 12.61 -30.00 -32.84
N GLN A 31 12.74 -29.10 -33.83
CA GLN A 31 13.11 -29.33 -35.25
C GLN A 31 12.12 -30.08 -36.14
N LYS A 32 11.85 -29.69 -37.40
CA LYS A 32 12.72 -29.11 -38.43
C LYS A 32 11.85 -28.75 -39.65
N GLU A 33 12.27 -27.71 -40.40
CA GLU A 33 12.02 -27.48 -41.85
C GLU A 33 10.55 -27.31 -42.30
N THR A 34 10.11 -26.38 -43.16
CA THR A 34 10.77 -25.49 -44.13
C THR A 34 9.72 -24.43 -44.55
N THR A 35 10.19 -23.19 -44.69
CA THR A 35 9.80 -22.11 -45.65
C THR A 35 8.54 -22.19 -46.54
N VAL A 36 7.87 -21.02 -46.58
CA VAL A 36 7.32 -20.29 -47.77
C VAL A 36 5.78 -20.20 -47.94
N GLU A 37 5.34 -18.93 -47.83
CA GLU A 37 4.26 -18.19 -48.51
C GLU A 37 2.75 -18.47 -48.31
N LYS A 38 2.11 -17.45 -47.72
CA LYS A 38 0.92 -16.71 -48.20
C LYS A 38 -0.01 -17.44 -49.17
N SER A 39 -1.28 -17.57 -48.77
CA SER A 39 -2.37 -16.91 -49.50
C SER A 39 -3.69 -16.93 -48.73
N SER A 40 -4.36 -15.79 -48.84
CA SER A 40 -5.70 -15.48 -48.40
C SER A 40 -6.75 -15.90 -49.42
N VAL A 41 -8.00 -16.06 -48.95
CA VAL A 41 -9.28 -15.97 -49.70
C VAL A 41 -9.64 -17.14 -50.63
N SER A 42 -10.74 -17.84 -50.31
CA SER A 42 -12.01 -17.65 -51.04
C SER A 42 -13.13 -18.57 -50.54
N LYS A 43 -14.30 -17.96 -50.38
CA LYS A 43 -15.60 -18.63 -50.34
C LYS A 43 -15.80 -19.39 -51.66
N GLN A 44 -16.30 -20.63 -51.63
CA GLN A 44 -17.47 -21.00 -52.44
C GLN A 44 -18.07 -22.36 -52.08
N LYS A 45 -19.37 -22.44 -52.35
CA LYS A 45 -20.38 -23.37 -51.85
C LYS A 45 -20.32 -24.76 -52.49
N LYS A 46 -20.79 -25.71 -51.66
CA LYS A 46 -21.61 -26.91 -51.96
C LYS A 46 -21.09 -27.88 -53.03
N ARG A 47 -20.82 -29.12 -52.60
CA ARG A 47 -21.36 -30.29 -53.29
C ARG A 47 -21.48 -31.52 -52.39
N LYS A 48 -22.45 -32.34 -52.77
CA LYS A 48 -23.19 -33.37 -52.03
C LYS A 48 -22.33 -34.58 -51.64
N ARG A 49 -22.68 -35.18 -50.49
CA ARG A 49 -22.25 -36.51 -50.04
C ARG A 49 -22.88 -37.62 -50.88
N ALA A 50 -22.14 -38.72 -51.04
CA ALA A 50 -22.62 -40.06 -51.32
C ALA A 50 -21.87 -41.07 -50.40
N PRO A 51 -22.46 -42.24 -50.12
CA PRO A 51 -22.55 -42.78 -48.76
C PRO A 51 -21.50 -43.86 -48.46
N ARG A 52 -21.22 -44.07 -47.16
CA ARG A 52 -20.61 -45.33 -46.68
C ARG A 52 -21.57 -46.01 -45.72
N GLU A 53 -21.70 -47.31 -45.95
CA GLU A 53 -22.71 -48.22 -45.44
C GLU A 53 -22.66 -48.45 -43.93
N ASN A 54 -23.86 -48.78 -43.43
CA ASN A 54 -24.21 -49.07 -42.06
C ASN A 54 -23.38 -50.22 -41.45
N LYS A 55 -22.61 -49.93 -40.40
CA LYS A 55 -22.45 -50.86 -39.28
C LYS A 55 -23.49 -50.53 -38.22
N LYS A 56 -24.30 -51.54 -37.88
CA LYS A 56 -25.39 -51.48 -36.90
C LYS A 56 -24.95 -50.75 -35.62
N LEU A 57 -25.72 -49.72 -35.28
CA LEU A 57 -25.74 -49.08 -33.96
C LEU A 57 -26.07 -50.14 -32.90
N THR A 58 -25.14 -50.37 -31.98
CA THR A 58 -25.49 -50.81 -30.62
C THR A 58 -26.12 -49.62 -29.91
N GLU A 59 -27.26 -49.84 -29.25
CA GLU A 59 -27.98 -48.83 -28.46
C GLU A 59 -27.05 -48.06 -27.52
N PRO A 60 -27.31 -46.77 -27.26
CA PRO A 60 -26.60 -46.04 -26.22
C PRO A 60 -26.92 -46.72 -24.88
N LYS A 61 -25.87 -47.18 -24.16
CA LYS A 61 -26.02 -47.53 -22.75
C LYS A 61 -26.64 -46.30 -22.06
N LYS A 62 -27.81 -46.45 -21.45
CA LYS A 62 -28.35 -45.49 -20.49
C LYS A 62 -27.23 -45.19 -19.49
N GLU A 63 -26.74 -43.96 -19.45
CA GLU A 63 -25.92 -43.50 -18.33
C GLU A 63 -26.73 -43.72 -17.04
N ALA A 64 -26.11 -44.35 -16.06
CA ALA A 64 -26.73 -44.51 -14.75
C ALA A 64 -27.05 -43.12 -14.18
N PRO A 65 -28.19 -42.93 -13.49
CA PRO A 65 -28.51 -41.64 -12.88
C PRO A 65 -27.38 -41.24 -11.91
N LYS A 66 -26.78 -40.05 -12.10
CA LYS A 66 -25.76 -39.52 -11.18
C LYS A 66 -26.37 -39.36 -9.78
N ALA A 67 -25.63 -39.74 -8.74
CA ALA A 67 -26.03 -39.49 -7.36
C ALA A 67 -26.22 -37.98 -7.14
N SER A 68 -27.33 -37.56 -6.54
CA SER A 68 -27.59 -36.16 -6.22
C SER A 68 -28.11 -36.03 -4.79
N ILE A 69 -27.44 -35.24 -3.98
CA ILE A 69 -27.94 -34.82 -2.67
C ILE A 69 -28.99 -33.72 -2.83
N ASN A 70 -29.93 -33.62 -1.89
CA ASN A 70 -30.82 -32.48 -1.83
C ASN A 70 -30.00 -31.23 -1.43
N PRO A 71 -30.20 -30.08 -2.09
CA PRO A 71 -29.56 -28.85 -1.66
C PRO A 71 -30.04 -28.49 -0.24
N PRO A 72 -29.21 -27.80 0.56
CA PRO A 72 -29.66 -27.28 1.83
C PRO A 72 -30.91 -26.39 1.68
N MET A 73 -31.80 -26.45 2.66
CA MET A 73 -32.95 -25.55 2.77
C MET A 73 -32.50 -24.30 3.51
N GLU A 74 -32.64 -23.13 2.89
CA GLU A 74 -32.27 -21.83 3.46
C GLU A 74 -33.47 -20.89 3.40
N SER A 75 -33.75 -20.17 4.49
CA SER A 75 -34.83 -19.18 4.52
C SER A 75 -34.48 -17.98 3.63
N LYS A 76 -35.50 -17.27 3.13
CA LYS A 76 -35.29 -16.11 2.24
C LYS A 76 -34.48 -14.98 2.89
N ASP A 77 -34.51 -14.89 4.21
CA ASP A 77 -33.78 -13.91 5.01
C ASP A 77 -32.43 -14.43 5.54
N GLY A 78 -32.01 -15.65 5.18
CA GLY A 78 -30.75 -16.27 5.61
C GLY A 78 -30.69 -16.64 7.10
N LYS A 79 -31.76 -16.39 7.86
CA LYS A 79 -31.78 -16.63 9.31
C LYS A 79 -31.91 -18.09 9.70
N GLU A 80 -32.28 -18.97 8.78
CA GLU A 80 -32.43 -20.40 9.03
C GLU A 80 -31.83 -21.23 7.90
N TRP A 81 -31.11 -22.28 8.27
CA TRP A 81 -30.49 -23.21 7.34
C TRP A 81 -30.60 -24.64 7.85
N ILE A 82 -31.00 -25.56 6.99
CA ILE A 82 -31.18 -26.98 7.33
C ILE A 82 -30.57 -27.83 6.21
N TYR A 83 -29.66 -28.71 6.58
CA TYR A 83 -29.15 -29.78 5.72
C TYR A 83 -29.51 -31.13 6.31
N VAL A 84 -30.05 -32.02 5.47
CA VAL A 84 -30.52 -33.34 5.90
C VAL A 84 -29.78 -34.41 5.11
N SER A 85 -29.14 -35.34 5.82
CA SER A 85 -28.44 -36.50 5.28
C SER A 85 -29.30 -37.77 5.43
N GLU A 86 -28.70 -38.96 5.35
CA GLU A 86 -29.45 -40.22 5.41
C GLU A 86 -29.87 -40.59 6.83
N THR A 87 -29.01 -40.32 7.81
CA THR A 87 -29.25 -40.67 9.22
C THR A 87 -29.04 -39.48 10.16
N SER A 88 -28.91 -38.28 9.62
CA SER A 88 -28.70 -37.07 10.43
C SER A 88 -29.23 -35.79 9.77
N ALA A 89 -29.23 -34.70 10.54
CA ALA A 89 -29.45 -33.35 10.05
C ALA A 89 -28.58 -32.33 10.77
N SER A 90 -28.14 -31.29 10.06
CA SER A 90 -27.51 -30.09 10.61
C SER A 90 -28.46 -28.90 10.46
N ILE A 91 -28.66 -28.17 11.54
CA ILE A 91 -29.64 -27.09 11.64
C ILE A 91 -28.96 -25.84 12.22
N TYR A 92 -29.09 -24.73 11.52
CA TYR A 92 -28.67 -23.41 11.97
C TYR A 92 -29.85 -22.45 12.03
N TRP A 93 -29.87 -21.59 13.05
CA TRP A 93 -30.73 -20.41 13.05
C TRP A 93 -30.12 -19.24 13.82
N LYS A 94 -30.67 -18.04 13.61
CA LYS A 94 -30.22 -16.80 14.22
C LYS A 94 -31.28 -16.12 15.08
N THR A 95 -30.90 -15.61 16.24
CA THR A 95 -31.72 -14.79 17.14
C THR A 95 -31.27 -13.33 17.16
N ASP A 96 -32.19 -12.41 17.48
CA ASP A 96 -31.88 -10.99 17.51
C ASP A 96 -31.07 -10.59 18.77
N ILE A 97 -31.21 -11.34 19.85
CA ILE A 97 -30.46 -11.21 21.11
C ILE A 97 -29.63 -12.45 21.41
N PRO A 98 -28.46 -12.33 22.07
CA PRO A 98 -27.67 -13.48 22.48
C PRO A 98 -28.44 -14.38 23.46
N CYS A 99 -28.47 -15.68 23.19
CA CYS A 99 -29.11 -16.68 24.05
C CYS A 99 -28.37 -18.02 24.01
N GLN A 100 -28.71 -18.96 24.89
CA GLN A 100 -28.30 -20.36 24.75
C GLN A 100 -29.40 -21.11 24.01
N SER A 101 -29.10 -22.21 23.34
CA SER A 101 -30.13 -23.01 22.71
C SER A 101 -29.88 -24.51 22.74
N TYR A 102 -30.95 -25.26 22.47
CA TYR A 102 -30.94 -26.67 22.10
C TYR A 102 -32.16 -26.98 21.22
N ILE A 103 -32.16 -28.14 20.56
CA ILE A 103 -33.28 -28.65 19.79
C ILE A 103 -33.92 -29.82 20.53
N GLU A 104 -35.24 -29.81 20.66
CA GLU A 104 -36.02 -30.99 21.02
C GLU A 104 -36.52 -31.66 19.74
N TYR A 105 -36.33 -32.97 19.57
CA TYR A 105 -36.69 -33.69 18.35
C TYR A 105 -37.18 -35.12 18.62
N GLY A 106 -37.93 -35.69 17.69
CA GLY A 106 -38.47 -37.06 17.79
C GLY A 106 -39.30 -37.46 16.56
N GLN A 107 -39.80 -38.70 16.53
CA GLN A 107 -40.70 -39.16 15.43
C GLN A 107 -42.08 -38.46 15.47
N THR A 108 -42.43 -37.81 16.57
CA THR A 108 -43.70 -37.08 16.76
C THR A 108 -43.42 -35.76 17.48
N ALA A 109 -44.41 -34.85 17.50
CA ALA A 109 -44.35 -33.56 18.22
C ALA A 109 -44.27 -33.68 19.77
N ILE A 110 -43.97 -34.86 20.31
CA ILE A 110 -43.70 -35.11 21.74
C ILE A 110 -42.19 -34.91 22.06
N TYR A 111 -41.31 -35.01 21.05
CA TYR A 111 -39.86 -34.78 21.15
C TYR A 111 -39.13 -35.59 22.25
N ASP A 112 -38.90 -36.88 22.01
CA ASP A 112 -38.27 -37.80 22.95
C ASP A 112 -36.73 -37.65 23.07
N LYS A 113 -36.11 -36.79 22.24
CA LYS A 113 -34.67 -36.52 22.24
C LYS A 113 -34.36 -35.02 22.32
N LYS A 114 -33.14 -34.70 22.76
CA LYS A 114 -32.59 -33.33 22.81
C LYS A 114 -31.19 -33.28 22.23
N SER A 115 -30.83 -32.21 21.52
CA SER A 115 -29.44 -31.91 21.19
C SER A 115 -28.69 -31.40 22.41
N GLU A 116 -27.35 -31.34 22.31
CA GLU A 116 -26.54 -30.71 23.34
C GLU A 116 -26.88 -29.22 23.46
N LYS A 117 -26.93 -28.72 24.70
CA LYS A 117 -27.20 -27.30 24.95
C LYS A 117 -25.94 -26.48 24.72
N ASP A 118 -26.09 -25.35 24.04
CA ASP A 118 -25.00 -24.39 23.84
C ASP A 118 -24.37 -23.97 25.18
N SER A 119 -23.04 -23.94 25.23
CA SER A 119 -22.27 -23.55 26.42
C SER A 119 -22.09 -22.03 26.56
N LYS A 120 -22.37 -21.27 25.49
CA LYS A 120 -22.19 -19.80 25.41
C LYS A 120 -23.48 -19.12 24.93
N LEU A 121 -23.64 -17.85 25.29
CA LEU A 121 -24.67 -16.99 24.73
C LEU A 121 -24.23 -16.53 23.34
N ARG A 122 -25.04 -16.81 22.33
CA ARG A 122 -24.77 -16.51 20.92
C ARG A 122 -26.01 -15.99 20.21
N LYS A 123 -25.82 -15.30 19.10
CA LYS A 123 -26.91 -14.97 18.17
C LYS A 123 -27.08 -16.05 17.11
N GLY A 124 -25.99 -16.69 16.68
CA GLY A 124 -26.06 -17.87 15.82
C GLY A 124 -26.11 -19.16 16.63
N HIS A 125 -26.96 -20.10 16.20
CA HIS A 125 -27.12 -21.41 16.84
C HIS A 125 -26.93 -22.51 15.82
N PHE A 126 -26.09 -23.49 16.12
CA PHE A 126 -25.79 -24.60 15.24
C PHE A 126 -25.93 -25.93 15.99
N HIS A 127 -26.85 -26.77 15.55
CA HIS A 127 -27.19 -28.04 16.20
C HIS A 127 -27.24 -29.18 15.19
N ARG A 128 -26.78 -30.36 15.63
CA ARG A 128 -26.82 -31.59 14.84
C ARG A 128 -27.75 -32.60 15.48
N LEU A 129 -28.51 -33.31 14.65
CA LEU A 129 -29.45 -34.36 15.03
C LEU A 129 -28.94 -35.71 14.47
N PRO A 130 -28.12 -36.47 15.22
CA PRO A 130 -27.60 -37.75 14.75
C PRO A 130 -28.58 -38.91 14.99
N GLY A 131 -28.36 -40.04 14.33
CA GLY A 131 -29.07 -41.30 14.60
C GLY A 131 -30.57 -41.26 14.28
N LEU A 132 -30.93 -40.51 13.23
CA LEU A 132 -32.25 -40.52 12.61
C LEU A 132 -32.40 -41.78 11.74
N LYS A 133 -33.64 -42.24 11.56
CA LYS A 133 -33.94 -43.37 10.66
C LYS A 133 -34.00 -42.88 9.22
N LYS A 134 -33.39 -43.64 8.31
CA LYS A 134 -33.29 -43.32 6.88
C LYS A 134 -34.64 -43.33 6.17
N GLY A 135 -34.92 -42.29 5.39
CA GLY A 135 -36.17 -42.11 4.64
C GLY A 135 -37.40 -41.72 5.45
N GLU A 136 -37.27 -41.45 6.75
CA GLU A 136 -38.39 -41.16 7.68
C GLU A 136 -38.55 -39.66 7.98
N GLU A 137 -39.76 -39.26 8.37
CA GLU A 137 -40.10 -37.90 8.83
C GLU A 137 -39.85 -37.77 10.35
N PHE A 138 -39.31 -36.64 10.77
CA PHE A 138 -39.04 -36.27 12.16
C PHE A 138 -39.56 -34.88 12.47
N HIS A 139 -40.03 -34.72 13.70
CA HIS A 139 -40.46 -33.46 14.28
C HIS A 139 -39.33 -32.85 15.12
N PHE A 140 -39.19 -31.52 15.06
CA PHE A 140 -38.26 -30.79 15.90
C PHE A 140 -38.79 -29.40 16.26
N ARG A 141 -38.29 -28.82 17.36
CA ARG A 141 -38.50 -27.40 17.71
C ARG A 141 -37.26 -26.79 18.34
N TYR A 142 -37.08 -25.49 18.13
CA TYR A 142 -36.04 -24.71 18.79
C TYR A 142 -36.40 -24.43 20.24
N VAL A 143 -35.42 -24.50 21.14
CA VAL A 143 -35.55 -23.98 22.51
C VAL A 143 -34.43 -22.97 22.73
N THR A 144 -34.80 -21.75 23.09
CA THR A 144 -33.84 -20.67 23.41
C THR A 144 -33.97 -20.28 24.88
N ILE A 145 -32.84 -19.92 25.48
CA ILE A 145 -32.74 -19.59 26.90
C ILE A 145 -32.01 -18.26 27.03
N GLY A 146 -32.76 -17.22 27.43
CA GLY A 146 -32.22 -15.88 27.63
C GLY A 146 -31.31 -15.79 28.86
N GLU A 147 -30.69 -14.62 29.06
CA GLU A 147 -29.91 -14.33 30.26
C GLU A 147 -30.74 -14.44 31.55
N ASP A 148 -32.04 -14.11 31.48
CA ASP A 148 -33.01 -14.23 32.57
C ASP A 148 -33.39 -15.69 32.92
N LYS A 149 -32.75 -16.66 32.25
CA LYS A 149 -32.94 -18.10 32.39
C LYS A 149 -34.32 -18.61 32.01
N LYS A 150 -35.14 -17.81 31.33
CA LYS A 150 -36.43 -18.27 30.80
C LYS A 150 -36.23 -19.01 29.49
N GLU A 151 -36.91 -20.16 29.37
CA GLU A 151 -36.99 -20.90 28.12
C GLU A 151 -38.13 -20.36 27.25
N ILE A 152 -37.85 -20.16 25.96
CA ILE A 152 -38.82 -19.91 24.91
C ILE A 152 -38.77 -21.09 23.96
N LYS A 153 -39.93 -21.69 23.68
CA LYS A 153 -40.06 -22.86 22.81
C LYS A 153 -40.71 -22.44 21.49
N GLY A 154 -40.08 -22.82 20.39
CA GLY A 154 -40.56 -22.57 19.04
C GLY A 154 -41.71 -23.48 18.63
N GLU A 155 -42.22 -23.23 17.42
CA GLU A 155 -43.25 -24.04 16.78
C GLU A 155 -42.72 -25.41 16.34
N ASP A 156 -43.65 -26.35 16.15
CA ASP A 156 -43.35 -27.68 15.60
C ASP A 156 -42.93 -27.58 14.14
N ARG A 157 -41.80 -28.21 13.80
CA ARG A 157 -41.23 -28.24 12.45
C ARG A 157 -40.90 -29.66 12.05
N ARG A 158 -40.77 -29.91 10.74
CA ARG A 158 -40.58 -31.26 10.20
C ARG A 158 -39.42 -31.31 9.23
N ILE A 159 -38.67 -32.41 9.29
CA ILE A 159 -37.65 -32.80 8.31
C ILE A 159 -37.88 -34.24 7.89
N LYS A 160 -37.46 -34.59 6.67
CA LYS A 160 -37.45 -35.98 6.21
C LYS A 160 -36.05 -36.38 5.78
N THR A 161 -35.52 -37.46 6.35
CA THR A 161 -34.19 -37.96 6.01
C THR A 161 -34.14 -38.49 4.58
N ASN A 162 -32.96 -38.37 3.96
CA ASN A 162 -32.78 -38.67 2.55
C ASN A 162 -32.35 -40.13 2.32
N VAL A 163 -32.50 -40.58 1.07
CA VAL A 163 -31.86 -41.81 0.56
C VAL A 163 -31.07 -41.39 -0.67
N ILE A 164 -29.75 -41.41 -0.58
CA ILE A 164 -28.85 -40.96 -1.63
C ILE A 164 -28.55 -42.14 -2.54
N ALA A 165 -29.29 -42.24 -3.65
CA ALA A 165 -29.06 -43.27 -4.65
C ALA A 165 -27.67 -43.14 -5.27
N ASN A 166 -26.97 -44.26 -5.45
CA ASN A 166 -25.63 -44.35 -6.08
C ASN A 166 -24.50 -43.62 -5.34
N ALA A 167 -24.65 -43.37 -4.03
CA ALA A 167 -23.55 -42.92 -3.19
C ALA A 167 -22.49 -44.02 -3.00
N VAL A 168 -21.25 -43.61 -2.75
CA VAL A 168 -20.17 -44.50 -2.31
C VAL A 168 -20.06 -44.41 -0.78
N TYR A 169 -20.32 -45.51 -0.09
CA TYR A 169 -20.39 -45.57 1.37
C TYR A 169 -19.02 -45.89 2.00
N LEU A 170 -18.67 -45.12 3.02
CA LEU A 170 -17.39 -45.19 3.73
C LEU A 170 -17.65 -45.50 5.22
N PRO A 171 -16.97 -46.47 5.85
CA PRO A 171 -16.32 -47.62 5.23
C PRO A 171 -17.31 -48.54 4.50
N GLY A 172 -16.80 -49.43 3.66
CA GLY A 172 -17.60 -50.43 2.94
C GLY A 172 -17.17 -50.53 1.48
N ASP A 173 -17.43 -49.47 0.71
CA ASP A 173 -17.17 -49.44 -0.73
C ASP A 173 -15.72 -49.06 -1.07
N LEU A 174 -14.98 -48.47 -0.13
CA LEU A 174 -13.57 -48.10 -0.27
C LEU A 174 -12.76 -48.46 0.98
N LYS A 175 -11.47 -48.73 0.77
CA LYS A 175 -10.50 -48.99 1.83
C LYS A 175 -9.86 -47.68 2.31
N GLY A 176 -9.69 -47.52 3.62
CA GLY A 176 -9.02 -46.38 4.28
C GLY A 176 -8.97 -46.60 5.79
N PRO A 177 -8.59 -45.58 6.60
CA PRO A 177 -7.99 -44.30 6.21
C PRO A 177 -6.50 -44.40 5.79
N PRO A 178 -5.95 -43.45 4.99
CA PRO A 178 -6.68 -42.37 4.33
C PRO A 178 -7.60 -42.92 3.23
N TYR A 179 -8.84 -42.44 3.19
CA TYR A 179 -9.76 -42.70 2.08
C TYR A 179 -9.43 -41.76 0.92
N VAL A 180 -9.01 -42.33 -0.21
CA VAL A 180 -8.67 -41.55 -1.42
C VAL A 180 -9.91 -41.40 -2.29
N LEU A 181 -10.47 -40.20 -2.35
CA LEU A 181 -11.67 -39.88 -3.13
C LEU A 181 -11.26 -39.37 -4.51
N SER A 182 -11.26 -40.26 -5.49
CA SER A 182 -10.70 -40.01 -6.83
C SER A 182 -11.73 -40.10 -7.96
N GLN A 183 -12.99 -40.45 -7.67
CA GLN A 183 -14.05 -40.53 -8.69
C GLN A 183 -14.68 -39.15 -8.88
N PRO A 184 -14.58 -38.53 -10.08
CA PRO A 184 -15.23 -37.25 -10.34
C PRO A 184 -16.75 -37.34 -10.22
N ASP A 185 -17.42 -36.21 -9.98
CA ASP A 185 -18.88 -36.10 -9.90
C ASP A 185 -19.56 -37.13 -8.96
N THR A 186 -18.89 -37.51 -7.87
CA THR A 186 -19.32 -38.61 -6.98
C THR A 186 -19.69 -38.09 -5.58
N VAL A 187 -20.75 -38.67 -5.02
CA VAL A 187 -21.16 -38.44 -3.62
C VAL A 187 -20.62 -39.56 -2.75
N TYR A 188 -19.82 -39.20 -1.75
CA TYR A 188 -19.31 -40.10 -0.73
C TYR A 188 -20.06 -39.85 0.58
N VAL A 189 -20.53 -40.91 1.23
CA VAL A 189 -21.31 -40.84 2.48
C VAL A 189 -20.60 -41.65 3.56
N LEU A 190 -20.25 -41.00 4.67
CA LEU A 190 -19.72 -41.68 5.85
C LEU A 190 -20.87 -42.39 6.59
N THR A 191 -20.64 -43.62 7.07
CA THR A 191 -21.69 -44.48 7.65
C THR A 191 -21.47 -44.82 9.13
N GLU A 192 -20.26 -44.55 9.63
CA GLU A 192 -19.91 -44.68 11.04
C GLU A 192 -18.76 -43.72 11.38
N ASP A 193 -18.55 -43.49 12.68
CA ASP A 193 -17.41 -42.72 13.16
C ASP A 193 -16.10 -43.43 12.82
N ILE A 194 -15.09 -42.69 12.34
CA ILE A 194 -13.79 -43.25 11.95
C ILE A 194 -12.63 -42.63 12.73
N THR A 195 -11.55 -43.39 12.87
CA THR A 195 -10.28 -42.93 13.48
C THR A 195 -9.10 -43.17 12.54
N ALA A 196 -8.27 -42.16 12.34
CA ALA A 196 -7.06 -42.18 11.52
C ALA A 196 -5.83 -41.73 12.31
N GLU A 197 -4.74 -42.51 12.25
CA GLU A 197 -3.47 -42.12 12.87
C GLU A 197 -2.85 -40.87 12.22
N GLY A 198 -3.05 -40.70 10.92
CA GLY A 198 -2.59 -39.56 10.11
C GLY A 198 -3.75 -38.89 9.40
N THR A 199 -3.65 -38.74 8.06
CA THR A 199 -4.71 -38.13 7.24
C THR A 199 -5.93 -39.05 7.09
N ALA A 200 -7.16 -38.53 7.21
CA ALA A 200 -8.38 -39.34 7.10
C ALA A 200 -8.94 -39.41 5.67
N PHE A 201 -8.98 -38.29 4.93
CA PHE A 201 -9.43 -38.23 3.54
C PHE A 201 -8.43 -37.50 2.65
N GLU A 202 -8.25 -37.98 1.42
CA GLU A 202 -7.46 -37.31 0.38
C GLU A 202 -8.26 -37.13 -0.91
N ILE A 203 -8.32 -35.88 -1.40
CA ILE A 203 -8.91 -35.49 -2.67
C ILE A 203 -7.82 -34.83 -3.51
N ARG A 204 -7.40 -35.50 -4.59
CA ARG A 204 -6.37 -35.00 -5.50
C ARG A 204 -6.94 -34.97 -6.92
N THR A 205 -6.93 -33.79 -7.54
CA THR A 205 -7.29 -33.54 -8.96
C THR A 205 -8.71 -33.94 -9.43
N ALA A 206 -9.48 -34.69 -8.64
CA ALA A 206 -10.86 -35.08 -8.96
C ALA A 206 -11.83 -33.92 -8.68
N ASN A 207 -12.69 -33.62 -9.67
CA ASN A 207 -13.63 -32.51 -9.63
C ASN A 207 -15.06 -32.99 -9.34
N GLY A 208 -15.91 -32.13 -8.79
CA GLY A 208 -17.34 -32.43 -8.60
C GLY A 208 -17.64 -33.39 -7.45
N ILE A 209 -16.70 -33.62 -6.53
CA ILE A 209 -16.89 -34.50 -5.38
C ILE A 209 -17.75 -33.81 -4.31
N THR A 210 -18.71 -34.57 -3.77
CA THR A 210 -19.42 -34.24 -2.53
C THR A 210 -19.04 -35.26 -1.47
N LEU A 211 -18.53 -34.80 -0.32
CA LEU A 211 -18.28 -35.61 0.87
C LEU A 211 -19.31 -35.24 1.94
N ASP A 212 -20.31 -36.10 2.14
CA ASP A 212 -21.27 -36.00 3.23
C ASP A 212 -20.82 -36.90 4.38
N LEU A 213 -20.58 -36.32 5.55
CA LEU A 213 -20.16 -37.09 6.72
C LEU A 213 -21.36 -37.70 7.48
N ASP A 214 -22.59 -37.48 7.04
CA ASP A 214 -23.86 -37.97 7.63
C ASP A 214 -23.92 -37.85 9.17
N GLY A 215 -23.35 -36.76 9.67
CA GLY A 215 -23.33 -36.43 11.08
C GLY A 215 -22.31 -37.21 11.93
N HIS A 216 -21.51 -38.07 11.30
CA HIS A 216 -20.48 -38.87 11.96
C HIS A 216 -19.20 -38.07 12.29
N THR A 217 -18.40 -38.65 13.18
CA THR A 217 -17.15 -38.10 13.66
C THR A 217 -15.94 -38.71 12.94
N VAL A 218 -15.09 -37.85 12.41
CA VAL A 218 -13.79 -38.17 11.83
C VAL A 218 -12.71 -37.75 12.81
N LYS A 219 -12.10 -38.72 13.50
CA LYS A 219 -10.98 -38.46 14.41
C LYS A 219 -9.64 -38.67 13.68
N TYR A 220 -8.82 -37.64 13.53
CA TYR A 220 -7.55 -37.70 12.79
C TYR A 220 -6.35 -37.34 13.67
N SER A 221 -5.12 -37.59 13.21
CA SER A 221 -3.89 -37.31 13.99
C SER A 221 -3.94 -37.91 15.40
N THR A 222 -4.23 -39.20 15.54
CA THR A 222 -4.29 -39.87 16.86
C THR A 222 -2.94 -40.38 17.38
N ALA A 223 -1.89 -40.40 16.55
CA ALA A 223 -0.55 -40.81 16.97
C ALA A 223 0.27 -39.61 17.47
N ALA A 224 0.89 -39.73 18.66
CA ALA A 224 1.77 -38.70 19.21
C ALA A 224 3.14 -38.71 18.51
N LYS A 225 3.32 -37.89 17.46
CA LYS A 225 4.63 -37.60 16.86
C LYS A 225 4.77 -36.10 16.65
N ALA A 226 5.69 -35.47 17.38
CA ALA A 226 6.12 -34.11 17.10
C ALA A 226 6.80 -34.07 15.72
N ILE A 227 6.19 -33.37 14.77
CA ILE A 227 6.78 -33.15 13.45
C ILE A 227 7.64 -31.89 13.56
N LYS A 228 8.96 -32.03 13.40
CA LYS A 228 9.90 -30.89 13.41
C LYS A 228 9.63 -29.98 12.21
N TRP A 229 9.75 -28.66 12.42
CA TRP A 229 9.50 -27.58 11.44
C TRP A 229 10.31 -27.66 10.13
N ASP A 230 11.35 -28.49 10.06
CA ASP A 230 12.35 -28.46 8.99
C ASP A 230 11.99 -29.30 7.74
N ARG A 231 10.81 -29.95 7.67
CA ARG A 231 10.42 -30.76 6.50
C ARG A 231 8.91 -30.71 6.17
N PRO A 232 8.51 -30.38 4.92
CA PRO A 232 7.12 -30.48 4.44
C PRO A 232 6.53 -31.91 4.39
N ALA A 233 7.33 -32.95 4.63
CA ALA A 233 6.97 -34.35 4.34
C ALA A 233 6.24 -35.09 5.49
N GLY A 234 5.51 -34.38 6.36
CA GLY A 234 4.89 -34.98 7.56
C GLY A 234 3.52 -34.44 7.99
N GLN A 235 2.93 -33.49 7.27
CA GLN A 235 1.63 -32.89 7.66
C GLN A 235 0.49 -33.92 7.57
N VAL A 236 -0.45 -33.86 8.53
CA VAL A 236 -1.62 -34.76 8.58
C VAL A 236 -2.92 -33.97 8.72
N PHE A 237 -3.97 -34.47 8.08
CA PHE A 237 -5.21 -33.69 7.90
C PHE A 237 -6.47 -34.50 8.15
N GLY A 238 -7.55 -33.87 8.62
CA GLY A 238 -8.86 -34.51 8.57
C GLY A 238 -9.25 -34.76 7.11
N VAL A 239 -9.27 -33.70 6.30
CA VAL A 239 -9.47 -33.77 4.85
C VAL A 239 -8.38 -32.98 4.14
N PHE A 240 -7.64 -33.63 3.24
CA PHE A 240 -6.63 -32.99 2.40
C PHE A 240 -7.12 -32.83 0.97
N ILE A 241 -7.13 -31.60 0.45
CA ILE A 241 -7.63 -31.24 -0.88
C ILE A 241 -6.51 -30.59 -1.68
N ASN A 242 -6.21 -31.12 -2.88
CA ASN A 242 -5.19 -30.54 -3.74
C ASN A 242 -5.56 -30.57 -5.23
N TYR A 243 -5.48 -29.42 -5.90
CA TYR A 243 -5.77 -29.19 -7.31
C TYR A 243 -7.15 -29.70 -7.79
N ALA A 244 -8.17 -29.64 -6.94
CA ALA A 244 -9.52 -30.09 -7.23
C ALA A 244 -10.50 -28.92 -7.40
N LYS A 245 -11.62 -29.13 -8.09
CA LYS A 245 -12.63 -28.09 -8.35
C LYS A 245 -14.05 -28.54 -8.08
N ASN A 246 -14.92 -27.59 -7.72
CA ASN A 246 -16.34 -27.82 -7.50
C ASN A 246 -16.56 -28.88 -6.40
N LEU A 247 -16.02 -28.66 -5.20
CA LEU A 247 -16.08 -29.60 -4.09
C LEU A 247 -17.07 -29.15 -3.02
N LYS A 248 -17.74 -30.12 -2.40
CA LYS A 248 -18.68 -29.90 -1.31
C LYS A 248 -18.37 -30.82 -0.14
N ILE A 249 -18.30 -30.27 1.08
CA ILE A 249 -18.13 -31.05 2.32
C ILE A 249 -19.26 -30.69 3.27
N TYR A 250 -20.08 -31.68 3.65
CA TYR A 250 -21.28 -31.47 4.44
C TYR A 250 -21.38 -32.33 5.70
N ASN A 251 -22.00 -31.74 6.72
CA ASN A 251 -22.64 -32.40 7.87
C ASN A 251 -21.83 -33.47 8.62
N GLY A 252 -20.97 -33.07 9.55
CA GLY A 252 -20.29 -34.00 10.46
C GLY A 252 -19.29 -33.32 11.38
N VAL A 253 -18.52 -34.11 12.12
CA VAL A 253 -17.51 -33.63 13.07
C VAL A 253 -16.13 -34.05 12.61
N ILE A 254 -15.18 -33.12 12.48
CA ILE A 254 -13.77 -33.40 12.25
C ILE A 254 -13.00 -33.02 13.50
N LYS A 255 -12.44 -34.01 14.19
CA LYS A 255 -11.83 -33.83 15.51
C LYS A 255 -10.39 -34.30 15.54
N GLN A 256 -9.48 -33.44 15.97
CA GLN A 256 -8.09 -33.82 16.18
C GLN A 256 -7.96 -34.74 17.40
N GLY A 257 -7.19 -35.82 17.26
CA GLY A 257 -7.07 -36.86 18.27
C GLY A 257 -6.11 -36.55 19.41
N VAL A 258 -4.91 -36.06 19.08
CA VAL A 258 -3.90 -35.64 20.06
C VAL A 258 -3.30 -34.29 19.68
N LYS A 259 -2.81 -33.56 20.70
CA LYS A 259 -2.09 -32.30 20.53
C LYS A 259 -0.88 -32.49 19.60
N ASN A 260 -0.79 -31.72 18.52
CA ASN A 260 0.31 -31.78 17.55
C ASN A 260 0.65 -30.40 16.97
N THR A 261 1.67 -30.30 16.11
CA THR A 261 2.05 -29.14 15.29
C THR A 261 1.89 -29.49 13.80
N ASN A 262 1.75 -28.52 12.90
CA ASN A 262 1.71 -28.75 11.43
C ASN A 262 0.60 -29.73 10.96
N CYS A 263 -0.62 -29.57 11.49
CA CYS A 263 -1.80 -30.33 11.08
C CYS A 263 -2.99 -29.37 10.85
N ALA A 264 -3.96 -29.77 10.03
CA ALA A 264 -5.21 -29.03 9.88
C ALA A 264 -6.44 -29.94 9.83
N GLY A 265 -7.60 -29.44 10.23
CA GLY A 265 -8.87 -30.17 10.10
C GLY A 265 -9.19 -30.40 8.62
N ILE A 266 -9.17 -29.32 7.84
CA ILE A 266 -9.26 -29.36 6.37
C ILE A 266 -8.13 -28.49 5.79
N GLU A 267 -7.43 -29.02 4.81
CA GLU A 267 -6.39 -28.31 4.04
C GLU A 267 -6.80 -28.22 2.58
N VAL A 268 -6.65 -27.04 1.98
CA VAL A 268 -6.99 -26.79 0.57
C VAL A 268 -5.82 -26.14 -0.16
N GLY A 269 -5.29 -26.79 -1.20
CA GLY A 269 -4.23 -26.24 -2.06
C GLY A 269 -4.60 -26.25 -3.54
N GLY A 270 -4.25 -25.20 -4.29
CA GLY A 270 -4.41 -25.15 -5.76
C GLY A 270 -5.82 -25.41 -6.32
N SER A 271 -6.86 -25.27 -5.49
CA SER A 271 -8.22 -25.79 -5.74
C SER A 271 -9.23 -24.65 -5.83
N ASP A 272 -10.36 -24.82 -6.53
CA ASP A 272 -11.30 -23.72 -6.85
C ASP A 272 -12.77 -24.14 -6.70
N ASN A 273 -13.64 -23.21 -6.31
CA ASN A 273 -15.05 -23.44 -6.03
C ASN A 273 -15.29 -24.54 -4.97
N ILE A 274 -14.87 -24.27 -3.74
CA ILE A 274 -14.98 -25.19 -2.59
C ILE A 274 -16.07 -24.71 -1.63
N GLU A 275 -16.99 -25.59 -1.24
CA GLU A 275 -18.07 -25.30 -0.30
C GLU A 275 -17.94 -26.20 0.94
N VAL A 276 -17.94 -25.62 2.13
CA VAL A 276 -17.93 -26.35 3.41
C VAL A 276 -19.10 -25.85 4.26
N ALA A 277 -20.02 -26.75 4.63
CA ALA A 277 -21.16 -26.40 5.47
C ALA A 277 -21.64 -27.50 6.41
N GLY A 278 -22.22 -27.12 7.56
CA GLY A 278 -22.70 -28.08 8.54
C GLY A 278 -21.58 -28.88 9.24
N ILE A 279 -20.34 -28.44 9.16
CA ILE A 279 -19.19 -29.12 9.76
C ILE A 279 -18.88 -28.50 11.13
N THR A 280 -18.62 -29.36 12.12
CA THR A 280 -17.95 -28.97 13.36
C THR A 280 -16.48 -29.39 13.24
N ILE A 281 -15.53 -28.46 13.38
CA ILE A 281 -14.10 -28.79 13.39
C ILE A 281 -13.53 -28.44 14.76
N GLU A 282 -12.86 -29.39 15.40
CA GLU A 282 -12.20 -29.20 16.70
C GLU A 282 -10.71 -29.57 16.62
N THR A 283 -9.84 -28.62 16.95
CA THR A 283 -8.38 -28.80 16.88
C THR A 283 -7.66 -28.58 18.21
N LEU A 284 -6.48 -29.19 18.34
CA LEU A 284 -5.64 -29.25 19.54
C LEU A 284 -4.16 -29.00 19.21
N GLY A 285 -3.42 -28.29 20.06
CA GLY A 285 -2.00 -27.97 19.77
C GLY A 285 -1.86 -26.98 18.64
N ASP A 286 -0.67 -26.70 18.12
CA ASP A 286 -0.43 -25.64 17.13
C ASP A 286 -0.89 -26.04 15.71
N THR A 287 -2.21 -25.95 15.48
CA THR A 287 -2.91 -26.49 14.30
C THR A 287 -4.08 -25.58 13.90
N GLN A 288 -4.58 -25.75 12.67
CA GLN A 288 -5.69 -24.94 12.11
C GLN A 288 -6.94 -25.80 11.92
N CYS A 289 -8.14 -25.26 12.17
CA CYS A 289 -9.38 -25.94 11.78
C CYS A 289 -9.47 -26.03 10.25
N LEU A 290 -9.12 -24.93 9.56
CA LEU A 290 -9.08 -24.89 8.11
C LEU A 290 -7.92 -24.01 7.62
N GLU A 291 -7.10 -24.56 6.72
CA GLU A 291 -5.99 -23.87 6.06
C GLU A 291 -6.15 -23.88 4.52
N GLY A 292 -6.01 -22.70 3.91
CA GLY A 292 -5.90 -22.52 2.46
C GLY A 292 -4.46 -22.19 2.03
N ALA A 293 -3.79 -23.12 1.36
CA ALA A 293 -2.47 -22.96 0.79
C ALA A 293 -2.47 -22.13 -0.52
N TYR A 294 -1.30 -21.93 -1.11
CA TYR A 294 -1.12 -21.18 -2.37
C TYR A 294 -2.03 -21.70 -3.50
N GLY A 295 -2.68 -20.77 -4.22
CA GLY A 295 -3.44 -21.05 -5.45
C GLY A 295 -4.89 -21.50 -5.29
N VAL A 296 -5.52 -21.26 -4.13
CA VAL A 296 -6.94 -21.57 -3.89
C VAL A 296 -7.86 -20.52 -4.51
N GLY A 297 -8.79 -20.90 -5.38
CA GLY A 297 -9.80 -20.00 -5.97
C GLY A 297 -10.97 -19.67 -5.04
N ALA A 298 -12.19 -19.69 -5.56
CA ALA A 298 -13.41 -19.35 -4.81
C ALA A 298 -13.69 -20.37 -3.70
N VAL A 299 -14.02 -19.89 -2.49
CA VAL A 299 -14.38 -20.72 -1.34
C VAL A 299 -15.62 -20.13 -0.67
N ARG A 300 -16.58 -20.97 -0.28
CA ARG A 300 -17.69 -20.61 0.60
C ARG A 300 -17.65 -21.46 1.86
N LEU A 301 -17.51 -20.81 3.02
CA LEU A 301 -17.65 -21.44 4.33
C LEU A 301 -18.93 -20.91 4.96
N HIS A 302 -19.90 -21.78 5.22
CA HIS A 302 -21.13 -21.34 5.85
C HIS A 302 -21.81 -22.36 6.76
N HIS A 303 -22.46 -21.89 7.82
CA HIS A 303 -23.15 -22.75 8.80
C HIS A 303 -22.25 -23.83 9.43
N ASN A 304 -20.99 -23.50 9.72
CA ASN A 304 -20.04 -24.37 10.41
C ASN A 304 -19.82 -23.93 11.85
N TYR A 305 -19.25 -24.81 12.67
CA TYR A 305 -18.72 -24.48 13.99
C TYR A 305 -17.23 -24.84 14.08
N PHE A 306 -16.37 -23.82 14.05
CA PHE A 306 -14.92 -23.96 14.22
C PHE A 306 -14.50 -23.75 15.68
N ILE A 307 -13.78 -24.71 16.24
CA ILE A 307 -13.37 -24.75 17.64
C ILE A 307 -11.87 -25.03 17.74
N ASP A 308 -11.13 -24.01 18.13
CA ASP A 308 -9.75 -24.13 18.54
C ASP A 308 -9.68 -24.25 20.07
N SER A 309 -9.24 -25.42 20.56
CA SER A 309 -9.25 -25.78 21.99
C SER A 309 -7.87 -25.73 22.66
N CYS A 310 -6.84 -25.13 22.04
CA CYS A 310 -5.53 -25.07 22.69
C CYS A 310 -5.48 -24.00 23.78
N ASN A 311 -5.08 -24.38 25.00
CA ASN A 311 -4.96 -23.50 26.15
C ASN A 311 -3.51 -23.25 26.61
N ASP A 312 -2.52 -23.81 25.91
CA ASP A 312 -1.11 -23.66 26.22
C ASP A 312 -0.45 -22.46 25.50
N TRP A 313 0.53 -21.84 26.17
CA TRP A 313 1.37 -20.79 25.59
C TRP A 313 2.26 -21.31 24.43
N ILE A 314 2.41 -20.50 23.39
CA ILE A 314 3.19 -20.83 22.18
C ILE A 314 4.69 -20.60 22.46
N LYS A 315 5.51 -21.66 22.44
CA LYS A 315 6.96 -21.59 22.71
C LYS A 315 7.86 -21.44 21.47
N GLU A 316 7.39 -21.80 20.28
CA GLU A 316 8.23 -21.89 19.08
C GLU A 316 7.63 -21.09 17.92
N GLY A 317 8.41 -20.16 17.33
CA GLY A 317 8.01 -19.37 16.14
C GLY A 317 8.16 -17.85 16.29
N GLY A 318 8.25 -17.34 17.52
CA GLY A 318 8.36 -15.90 17.79
C GLY A 318 7.07 -15.11 17.48
N PRO A 319 7.02 -13.81 17.84
CA PRO A 319 5.83 -12.95 17.74
C PRO A 319 5.36 -12.63 16.31
N TRP A 320 5.85 -13.33 15.29
CA TRP A 320 5.64 -13.01 13.87
C TRP A 320 4.94 -14.09 13.06
N ASN A 321 4.65 -15.26 13.64
CA ASN A 321 3.88 -16.31 12.97
C ASN A 321 2.80 -16.90 13.88
N PRO A 322 1.70 -16.16 14.16
CA PRO A 322 0.75 -16.58 15.19
C PRO A 322 -0.23 -17.61 14.63
N ARG A 323 -0.52 -18.62 15.46
CA ARG A 323 -1.58 -19.63 15.29
C ARG A 323 -2.93 -19.01 14.87
N GLN A 324 -3.71 -19.70 14.05
CA GLN A 324 -5.01 -19.24 13.53
C GLN A 324 -6.01 -20.39 13.37
N CYS A 325 -7.26 -20.18 13.79
CA CYS A 325 -8.31 -21.20 13.70
C CYS A 325 -8.71 -21.43 12.24
N VAL A 326 -8.93 -20.37 11.46
CA VAL A 326 -9.15 -20.45 10.00
C VAL A 326 -8.23 -19.48 9.27
N SER A 327 -7.59 -19.96 8.19
CA SER A 327 -6.72 -19.16 7.32
C SER A 327 -7.06 -19.37 5.84
N PHE A 328 -7.25 -18.28 5.10
CA PHE A 328 -7.47 -18.36 3.64
C PHE A 328 -6.75 -17.27 2.87
N GLY A 329 -6.53 -17.59 1.58
CA GLY A 329 -5.53 -17.02 0.67
C GLY A 329 -5.96 -16.17 -0.56
N GLN A 330 -7.24 -15.87 -0.89
CA GLN A 330 -7.61 -15.30 -2.21
C GLN A 330 -8.95 -14.48 -2.35
N PRO A 331 -9.14 -13.74 -3.49
CA PRO A 331 -10.22 -12.80 -3.81
C PRO A 331 -11.70 -13.12 -3.62
N ALA A 332 -12.10 -14.38 -3.69
CA ALA A 332 -13.51 -14.77 -3.85
C ALA A 332 -14.05 -15.58 -2.66
N ALA A 333 -13.39 -15.47 -1.50
CA ALA A 333 -13.82 -16.13 -0.28
C ALA A 333 -15.12 -15.49 0.26
N LYS A 334 -16.12 -16.33 0.54
CA LYS A 334 -17.33 -15.98 1.28
C LYS A 334 -17.36 -16.76 2.58
N ILE A 335 -17.33 -16.06 3.69
CA ILE A 335 -17.35 -16.67 5.03
C ILE A 335 -18.58 -16.12 5.74
N ASP A 336 -19.64 -16.93 5.83
CA ASP A 336 -20.94 -16.47 6.29
C ASP A 336 -21.67 -17.40 7.25
N HIS A 337 -22.41 -16.87 8.21
CA HIS A 337 -23.26 -17.67 9.13
C HIS A 337 -22.53 -18.77 9.92
N ASN A 338 -21.23 -18.62 10.19
CA ASN A 338 -20.47 -19.60 10.98
C ASN A 338 -20.36 -19.20 12.46
N LEU A 339 -20.11 -20.19 13.31
CA LEU A 339 -19.71 -20.00 14.70
C LEU A 339 -18.19 -20.23 14.83
N PHE A 340 -17.51 -19.32 15.52
CA PHE A 340 -16.08 -19.46 15.82
C PHE A 340 -15.83 -19.42 17.33
N THR A 341 -14.94 -20.31 17.78
CA THR A 341 -14.36 -20.30 19.13
C THR A 341 -12.87 -20.55 19.04
N ALA A 342 -12.07 -19.68 19.65
CA ALA A 342 -10.62 -19.86 19.74
C ALA A 342 -10.05 -19.16 20.98
N THR A 343 -8.78 -19.43 21.25
CA THR A 343 -8.01 -18.88 22.37
C THR A 343 -6.88 -17.95 21.95
N HIS A 344 -6.65 -17.77 20.64
CA HIS A 344 -5.59 -16.91 20.11
C HIS A 344 -6.02 -16.12 18.88
N ARG A 345 -6.24 -16.76 17.72
CA ARG A 345 -6.78 -16.08 16.52
C ARG A 345 -7.91 -16.85 15.86
N LEU A 346 -9.06 -16.20 15.59
CA LEU A 346 -10.23 -16.87 15.00
C LEU A 346 -10.12 -16.98 13.49
N LEU A 347 -9.86 -15.86 12.81
CA LEU A 347 -9.85 -15.81 11.36
C LEU A 347 -8.72 -14.94 10.86
N HIS A 348 -7.91 -15.49 9.97
CA HIS A 348 -6.93 -14.73 9.22
C HIS A 348 -7.22 -14.83 7.74
N VAL A 349 -7.30 -13.66 7.14
CA VAL A 349 -7.53 -13.52 5.72
C VAL A 349 -6.28 -12.74 5.26
N SER A 350 -5.29 -13.45 4.66
CA SER A 350 -4.04 -12.87 4.10
C SER A 350 -3.75 -13.20 2.63
N ASP A 351 -3.26 -12.23 1.87
CA ASP A 351 -2.86 -12.41 0.47
C ASP A 351 -1.64 -13.34 0.31
N GLN A 352 -1.91 -14.63 0.12
CA GLN A 352 -0.89 -15.65 -0.11
C GLN A 352 -0.32 -15.60 -1.55
N GLY A 353 -0.73 -14.68 -2.43
CA GLY A 353 -0.38 -14.73 -3.86
C GLY A 353 0.22 -13.45 -4.47
N GLY A 354 0.08 -12.31 -3.79
CA GLY A 354 0.59 -11.02 -4.25
C GLY A 354 -0.52 -9.99 -4.44
N MET A 355 -0.23 -8.78 -3.96
CA MET A 355 -1.14 -7.64 -3.80
C MET A 355 -1.98 -7.33 -5.05
N SER A 356 -3.19 -7.90 -5.15
CA SER A 356 -4.16 -7.57 -6.21
C SER A 356 -5.37 -6.80 -5.65
N ASP A 357 -5.76 -5.70 -6.30
CA ASP A 357 -6.92 -4.88 -5.92
C ASP A 357 -8.26 -5.58 -6.16
N ASN A 358 -8.27 -6.67 -6.93
CA ASN A 358 -9.48 -7.43 -7.26
C ASN A 358 -9.89 -8.44 -6.18
N SER A 359 -9.37 -8.34 -4.95
CA SER A 359 -9.40 -9.41 -3.94
C SER A 359 -10.57 -9.43 -2.94
N GLY A 360 -11.75 -8.92 -3.33
CA GLY A 360 -12.94 -8.70 -2.47
C GLY A 360 -13.62 -9.93 -1.84
N GLY A 361 -13.01 -10.49 -0.79
CA GLY A 361 -13.66 -11.46 0.10
C GLY A 361 -14.73 -10.80 1.00
N GLU A 362 -15.84 -11.52 1.23
CA GLU A 362 -16.93 -11.10 2.11
C GLU A 362 -16.99 -11.98 3.36
N ILE A 363 -17.00 -11.34 4.53
CA ILE A 363 -17.12 -11.97 5.84
C ILE A 363 -18.34 -11.35 6.52
N TYR A 364 -19.44 -12.10 6.61
CA TYR A 364 -20.69 -11.55 7.09
C TYR A 364 -21.55 -12.49 7.90
N GLU A 365 -22.33 -11.94 8.82
CA GLU A 365 -23.30 -12.70 9.63
C GLU A 365 -22.70 -13.86 10.46
N ASN A 366 -21.41 -13.82 10.77
CA ASN A 366 -20.76 -14.79 11.64
C ASN A 366 -20.87 -14.40 13.13
N ASP A 367 -20.76 -15.41 14.00
CA ASP A 367 -20.72 -15.27 15.46
C ASP A 367 -19.34 -15.67 15.98
N PHE A 368 -18.55 -14.68 16.38
CA PHE A 368 -17.16 -14.82 16.80
C PHE A 368 -17.03 -14.77 18.33
N TYR A 369 -16.36 -15.77 18.90
CA TYR A 369 -16.05 -15.80 20.33
C TYR A 369 -14.56 -16.10 20.54
N LEU A 370 -13.79 -15.09 20.98
CA LEU A 370 -12.38 -15.24 21.32
C LEU A 370 -12.22 -15.18 22.85
N ASP A 371 -11.64 -16.21 23.46
CA ASP A 371 -11.23 -16.20 24.88
C ASP A 371 -9.70 -16.28 24.96
N SER A 372 -9.03 -15.13 24.88
CA SER A 372 -7.57 -15.04 24.75
C SER A 372 -6.81 -15.43 26.02
N TRP A 373 -5.79 -16.29 25.86
CA TRP A 373 -4.87 -16.69 26.93
C TRP A 373 -3.48 -16.05 26.84
N GLY A 374 -3.17 -15.32 25.76
CA GLY A 374 -1.82 -14.82 25.50
C GLY A 374 -1.75 -13.45 24.87
N ASN A 375 -0.52 -12.96 24.65
CA ASN A 375 -0.26 -11.69 23.98
C ASN A 375 -0.49 -11.81 22.45
N GLN A 376 -0.85 -10.72 21.78
CA GLN A 376 -1.07 -10.63 20.33
C GLN A 376 -2.21 -11.52 19.79
N SER A 377 -3.23 -11.79 20.61
CA SER A 377 -4.43 -12.50 20.16
C SER A 377 -5.33 -11.58 19.33
N GLU A 378 -5.94 -12.11 18.26
CA GLU A 378 -6.66 -11.31 17.26
C GLU A 378 -7.95 -12.04 16.86
N GLY A 379 -9.10 -11.39 16.90
CA GLY A 379 -10.34 -12.00 16.43
C GLY A 379 -10.25 -12.27 14.93
N VAL A 380 -10.28 -11.20 14.14
CA VAL A 380 -10.21 -11.23 12.69
C VAL A 380 -9.06 -10.37 12.20
N VAL A 381 -8.22 -10.93 11.33
CA VAL A 381 -7.15 -10.21 10.64
C VAL A 381 -7.50 -10.06 9.16
N LEU A 382 -7.62 -8.81 8.73
CA LEU A 382 -7.87 -8.39 7.36
C LEU A 382 -6.56 -7.87 6.76
N GLU A 383 -5.84 -8.77 6.09
CA GLU A 383 -4.61 -8.47 5.32
C GLU A 383 -4.84 -8.59 3.81
N TYR A 384 -6.08 -8.34 3.37
CA TYR A 384 -6.48 -8.22 1.96
C TYR A 384 -7.06 -6.87 1.63
N ARG A 385 -6.89 -6.46 0.36
CA ARG A 385 -7.48 -5.22 -0.15
C ARG A 385 -8.96 -5.44 -0.43
N ASN A 386 -9.77 -4.41 -0.24
CA ASN A 386 -11.22 -4.44 -0.49
C ASN A 386 -11.98 -5.51 0.33
N ALA A 387 -11.44 -5.96 1.47
CA ALA A 387 -12.15 -6.91 2.32
C ALA A 387 -13.44 -6.29 2.88
N VAL A 388 -14.55 -7.02 2.81
CA VAL A 388 -15.83 -6.59 3.37
C VAL A 388 -16.12 -7.39 4.64
N PHE A 389 -16.13 -6.71 5.78
CA PHE A 389 -16.46 -7.30 7.09
C PHE A 389 -17.74 -6.65 7.62
N ARG A 390 -18.87 -7.33 7.53
CA ARG A 390 -20.18 -6.74 7.81
C ARG A 390 -21.17 -7.61 8.57
N ASP A 391 -22.08 -7.00 9.32
CA ASP A 391 -23.21 -7.69 9.96
C ASP A 391 -22.79 -8.84 10.91
N ASN A 392 -21.54 -8.82 11.42
CA ASN A 392 -21.01 -9.85 12.32
C ASN A 392 -21.27 -9.51 13.80
N TYR A 393 -21.36 -10.54 14.64
CA TYR A 393 -21.43 -10.43 16.09
C TYR A 393 -20.14 -10.98 16.70
N MET A 394 -19.41 -10.18 17.46
CA MET A 394 -18.10 -10.53 18.00
C MET A 394 -17.98 -10.19 19.48
N ILE A 395 -17.60 -11.20 20.27
CA ILE A 395 -17.18 -11.05 21.66
C ILE A 395 -15.74 -11.52 21.78
N CYS A 396 -14.87 -10.65 22.25
CA CYS A 396 -13.50 -10.96 22.59
C CYS A 396 -13.26 -10.69 24.07
N GLU A 397 -12.84 -11.72 24.79
CA GLU A 397 -12.46 -11.64 26.19
C GLU A 397 -11.09 -12.26 26.45
N GLY A 398 -10.57 -12.10 27.66
CA GLY A 398 -9.30 -12.68 28.07
C GLY A 398 -8.18 -11.65 28.19
N ALA A 399 -6.98 -12.03 27.75
CA ALA A 399 -5.75 -11.24 27.82
C ALA A 399 -5.37 -10.64 26.46
N ALA A 400 -4.88 -9.40 26.41
CA ALA A 400 -4.08 -8.86 25.30
C ALA A 400 -4.60 -9.14 23.88
N LEU A 401 -5.76 -8.54 23.53
CA LEU A 401 -6.51 -8.91 22.33
C LEU A 401 -6.90 -7.73 21.43
N ILE A 402 -7.06 -8.04 20.14
CA ILE A 402 -7.61 -7.15 19.12
C ILE A 402 -8.85 -7.81 18.53
N GLY A 403 -9.98 -7.13 18.43
CA GLY A 403 -11.19 -7.65 17.78
C GLY A 403 -10.96 -7.83 16.28
N VAL A 404 -10.80 -6.72 15.56
CA VAL A 404 -10.50 -6.67 14.12
C VAL A 404 -9.21 -5.89 13.89
N ARG A 405 -8.22 -6.53 13.26
CA ARG A 405 -7.04 -5.83 12.73
C ARG A 405 -7.17 -5.70 11.22
N ALA A 406 -7.23 -4.48 10.72
CA ALA A 406 -6.89 -4.20 9.32
C ALA A 406 -5.41 -3.80 9.29
N GLY A 407 -4.57 -4.72 8.82
CA GLY A 407 -3.12 -4.66 8.98
C GLY A 407 -2.37 -4.58 7.67
N GLY A 408 -1.22 -3.89 7.70
CA GLY A 408 -0.25 -3.85 6.62
C GLY A 408 -0.77 -3.26 5.31
N ALA A 409 -0.05 -3.52 4.23
CA ALA A 409 -0.46 -3.10 2.89
C ALA A 409 -1.69 -3.88 2.37
N GLY A 410 -2.10 -4.91 3.11
CA GLY A 410 -3.26 -5.76 2.90
C GLY A 410 -4.58 -5.04 3.13
N GLY A 411 -4.89 -4.60 4.36
CA GLY A 411 -6.22 -4.09 4.78
C GLY A 411 -6.78 -2.82 4.10
N ARG A 412 -6.16 -2.33 3.02
CA ARG A 412 -6.55 -1.11 2.30
C ARG A 412 -7.91 -1.25 1.62
N TYR A 413 -8.65 -0.16 1.55
CA TYR A 413 -10.00 -0.14 0.97
C TYR A 413 -11.01 -1.10 1.63
N SER A 414 -10.67 -1.66 2.80
CA SER A 414 -11.60 -2.53 3.52
C SER A 414 -12.83 -1.76 3.96
N LYS A 415 -13.98 -2.44 3.94
CA LYS A 415 -15.25 -1.92 4.44
C LYS A 415 -15.65 -2.70 5.68
N ILE A 416 -15.70 -2.01 6.82
CA ILE A 416 -16.04 -2.60 8.13
C ILE A 416 -17.33 -1.94 8.60
N TYR A 417 -18.47 -2.63 8.51
CA TYR A 417 -19.75 -1.97 8.83
C TYR A 417 -20.85 -2.86 9.40
N ASN A 418 -21.82 -2.26 10.11
CA ASN A 418 -22.93 -2.96 10.75
C ASN A 418 -22.52 -4.09 11.72
N ASN A 419 -21.28 -4.07 12.24
CA ASN A 419 -20.83 -5.10 13.18
C ASN A 419 -21.16 -4.71 14.62
N HIS A 420 -21.33 -5.70 15.48
CA HIS A 420 -21.33 -5.55 16.92
C HIS A 420 -20.04 -6.16 17.48
N ILE A 421 -19.15 -5.34 18.01
CA ILE A 421 -17.82 -5.77 18.48
C ILE A 421 -17.65 -5.38 19.94
N GLU A 422 -17.42 -6.38 20.78
CA GLU A 422 -17.21 -6.19 22.20
C GLU A 422 -15.86 -6.74 22.66
N VAL A 423 -15.07 -5.91 23.35
CA VAL A 423 -13.74 -6.27 23.87
C VAL A 423 -13.67 -6.08 25.38
N ARG A 424 -13.45 -7.19 26.11
CA ARG A 424 -13.48 -7.24 27.57
C ARG A 424 -12.21 -7.85 28.16
N PRO A 425 -11.39 -7.12 28.93
CA PRO A 425 -10.36 -7.74 29.75
C PRO A 425 -11.04 -8.55 30.87
N THR A 426 -10.77 -9.85 30.91
CA THR A 426 -11.27 -10.74 31.97
C THR A 426 -10.15 -11.39 32.78
N ARG A 427 -8.89 -11.29 32.32
CA ARG A 427 -7.71 -11.83 32.99
C ARG A 427 -6.45 -10.98 32.72
N GLY A 428 -5.44 -11.11 33.58
CA GLY A 428 -4.13 -10.48 33.39
C GLY A 428 -3.24 -11.31 32.45
N PHE A 429 -2.18 -10.68 31.92
CA PHE A 429 -1.15 -11.38 31.15
C PHE A 429 0.19 -11.38 31.89
N GLU A 430 0.89 -12.51 31.90
CA GLU A 430 2.27 -12.60 32.36
C GLU A 430 3.21 -12.49 31.15
N THR A 431 4.16 -11.56 31.18
CA THR A 431 5.26 -11.52 30.21
C THR A 431 6.40 -12.40 30.71
N GLU A 432 6.90 -13.34 29.90
CA GLU A 432 8.18 -13.99 30.20
C GLU A 432 9.36 -13.00 30.09
N GLU A 433 10.41 -13.20 30.89
CA GLU A 433 11.70 -12.50 30.75
C GLU A 433 12.23 -12.68 29.32
N GLY A 434 12.44 -11.58 28.60
CA GLY A 434 13.04 -11.60 27.25
C GLY A 434 12.05 -11.53 26.08
N ALA A 435 10.73 -11.55 26.31
CA ALA A 435 9.77 -11.22 25.26
C ALA A 435 9.75 -9.69 25.06
N GLY A 436 10.50 -9.20 24.07
CA GLY A 436 10.56 -7.78 23.71
C GLY A 436 9.25 -7.25 23.09
N VAL A 437 8.15 -7.29 23.84
CA VAL A 437 6.88 -6.69 23.42
C VAL A 437 6.61 -5.43 24.25
N PRO A 438 6.71 -4.24 23.64
CA PRO A 438 6.22 -3.02 24.26
C PRO A 438 4.71 -3.01 24.07
N ALA A 439 3.92 -2.98 25.14
CA ALA A 439 2.46 -2.90 24.98
C ALA A 439 1.87 -1.89 25.95
N PRO A 440 1.81 -0.61 25.55
CA PRO A 440 0.81 0.27 26.10
C PRO A 440 -0.61 -0.07 25.61
N ASP A 441 -0.79 -0.76 24.47
CA ASP A 441 -2.13 -1.03 23.90
C ASP A 441 -2.49 -2.50 23.90
N VAL A 442 -3.22 -2.92 24.93
CA VAL A 442 -3.46 -4.34 25.21
C VAL A 442 -4.87 -4.77 24.78
N TYR A 443 -5.81 -3.84 24.52
CA TYR A 443 -7.18 -4.18 24.13
C TYR A 443 -7.72 -3.22 23.06
N MET A 444 -8.06 -3.72 21.87
CA MET A 444 -8.53 -2.87 20.77
C MET A 444 -9.73 -3.53 20.07
N ALA A 445 -10.81 -2.80 19.80
CA ALA A 445 -11.91 -3.38 19.01
C ALA A 445 -11.59 -3.36 17.51
N ILE A 446 -11.15 -2.23 16.97
CA ILE A 446 -10.64 -2.13 15.59
C ILE A 446 -9.28 -1.46 15.59
N ALA A 447 -8.29 -2.08 14.95
CA ALA A 447 -6.96 -1.52 14.77
C ALA A 447 -6.64 -1.37 13.27
N LEU A 448 -6.39 -0.13 12.85
CA LEU A 448 -5.79 0.21 11.56
C LEU A 448 -4.28 0.38 11.76
N SER A 449 -3.46 -0.44 11.09
CA SER A 449 -2.01 -0.42 11.30
C SER A 449 -1.21 -0.57 10.00
N GLY A 450 -0.11 0.17 9.86
CA GLY A 450 0.92 -0.10 8.84
C GLY A 450 0.56 0.29 7.40
N GLY A 451 0.37 1.58 7.14
CA GLY A 451 0.14 2.08 5.78
C GLY A 451 -1.23 1.67 5.19
N ASN A 452 -2.25 1.60 6.06
CA ASN A 452 -3.65 1.45 5.68
C ASN A 452 -4.21 2.79 5.16
N TYR A 453 -5.08 2.71 4.15
CA TYR A 453 -5.78 3.85 3.56
C TYR A 453 -6.99 3.39 2.75
N GLY A 454 -7.90 4.32 2.43
CA GLY A 454 -9.11 4.02 1.68
C GLY A 454 -10.17 3.25 2.48
N THR A 455 -9.89 2.94 3.75
CA THR A 455 -10.76 2.10 4.59
C THR A 455 -12.01 2.89 4.99
N GLU A 456 -13.17 2.24 4.89
CA GLU A 456 -14.45 2.77 5.36
C GLU A 456 -14.89 1.99 6.61
N ILE A 457 -15.17 2.69 7.71
CA ILE A 457 -15.69 2.09 8.95
C ILE A 457 -16.98 2.80 9.33
N TYR A 458 -18.12 2.11 9.27
CA TYR A 458 -19.39 2.77 9.54
C TYR A 458 -20.50 1.91 10.12
N ASN A 459 -21.47 2.52 10.78
CA ASN A 459 -22.63 1.83 11.38
C ASN A 459 -22.27 0.69 12.36
N ASN A 460 -21.05 0.66 12.91
CA ASN A 460 -20.67 -0.36 13.88
C ASN A 460 -21.12 0.06 15.29
N TYR A 461 -21.50 -0.93 16.10
CA TYR A 461 -21.60 -0.79 17.55
C TYR A 461 -20.37 -1.41 18.19
N ILE A 462 -19.55 -0.58 18.83
CA ILE A 462 -18.28 -0.96 19.43
C ILE A 462 -18.34 -0.69 20.92
N GLU A 463 -17.99 -1.69 21.73
CA GLU A 463 -17.88 -1.55 23.18
C GLU A 463 -16.56 -2.12 23.69
N VAL A 464 -15.77 -1.30 24.36
CA VAL A 464 -14.48 -1.69 24.92
C VAL A 464 -14.42 -1.37 26.39
N TYR A 465 -13.78 -2.26 27.14
CA TYR A 465 -13.58 -2.11 28.58
C TYR A 465 -12.10 -2.10 28.91
N SER A 466 -11.73 -1.36 29.95
CA SER A 466 -10.43 -1.51 30.60
C SER A 466 -10.57 -1.75 32.10
N GLY A 467 -9.50 -2.23 32.74
CA GLY A 467 -9.39 -2.27 34.19
C GLY A 467 -8.29 -3.17 34.73
N ARG A 468 -8.07 -3.15 36.04
CA ARG A 468 -6.97 -3.90 36.66
C ARG A 468 -7.30 -5.38 36.88
N TYR A 469 -6.64 -6.26 36.13
CA TYR A 469 -6.71 -7.72 36.28
C TYR A 469 -5.28 -8.28 36.44
N GLY A 470 -4.85 -8.57 37.68
CA GLY A 470 -3.54 -9.19 37.98
C GLY A 470 -2.44 -8.27 38.54
N LYS A 471 -1.34 -8.87 39.06
CA LYS A 471 -0.08 -8.18 39.43
C LYS A 471 0.89 -8.32 38.25
N GLY A 472 1.06 -7.29 37.43
CA GLY A 472 2.07 -7.32 36.35
C GLY A 472 3.48 -7.53 36.93
N ARG A 473 4.27 -8.43 36.34
CA ARG A 473 5.72 -8.52 36.60
C ARG A 473 6.45 -7.55 35.68
N SER A 474 7.50 -6.91 36.17
CA SER A 474 8.37 -6.04 35.38
C SER A 474 8.96 -6.80 34.17
N ALA A 475 8.86 -6.24 32.98
CA ALA A 475 9.54 -6.76 31.80
C ALA A 475 10.95 -6.15 31.75
N SER A 476 11.97 -7.01 31.62
CA SER A 476 13.37 -6.59 31.49
C SER A 476 13.80 -6.74 30.03
N PHE A 477 14.33 -5.68 29.41
CA PHE A 477 14.81 -5.72 28.03
C PHE A 477 16.22 -5.15 27.91
N TRP A 478 16.99 -5.67 26.95
CA TRP A 478 18.38 -5.26 26.70
C TRP A 478 18.40 -3.90 25.98
N SER A 479 18.96 -2.88 26.64
CA SER A 479 19.18 -1.56 26.04
C SER A 479 20.55 -1.51 25.37
N ASN A 480 20.59 -1.25 24.06
CA ASN A 480 21.84 -1.01 23.34
C ASN A 480 22.53 0.29 23.77
N GLU A 481 21.77 1.29 24.22
CA GLU A 481 22.32 2.55 24.75
C GLU A 481 23.03 2.38 26.10
N LYS A 482 22.54 1.47 26.95
CA LYS A 482 23.08 1.28 28.32
C LYS A 482 23.87 -0.01 28.52
N GLY A 483 23.99 -0.85 27.49
CA GLY A 483 24.67 -2.15 27.57
C GLY A 483 24.16 -3.06 28.70
N SER A 484 22.89 -2.92 29.09
CA SER A 484 22.30 -3.59 30.26
C SER A 484 20.80 -3.82 30.10
N TYR A 485 20.27 -4.79 30.85
CA TYR A 485 18.83 -5.01 30.96
C TYR A 485 18.19 -3.85 31.75
N VAL A 486 17.24 -3.15 31.12
CA VAL A 486 16.39 -2.15 31.76
C VAL A 486 15.06 -2.83 32.11
N SER A 487 14.70 -2.87 33.40
CA SER A 487 13.36 -3.30 33.83
C SER A 487 12.38 -2.14 33.65
N VAL A 488 11.34 -2.33 32.85
CA VAL A 488 10.16 -1.45 32.83
C VAL A 488 9.05 -2.15 33.59
N SER A 489 8.55 -1.46 34.62
CA SER A 489 7.33 -1.88 35.29
C SER A 489 6.18 -1.73 34.31
N VAL A 490 5.63 -2.84 33.78
CA VAL A 490 4.34 -2.81 33.08
C VAL A 490 3.32 -2.29 34.08
N SER A 491 2.77 -1.12 33.77
CA SER A 491 1.90 -0.40 34.70
C SER A 491 0.71 -1.26 35.09
N SER A 492 0.20 -1.07 36.30
CA SER A 492 -1.00 -1.73 36.83
C SER A 492 -2.31 -1.38 36.11
N ASP A 493 -2.25 -0.55 35.06
CA ASP A 493 -3.41 0.04 34.39
C ASP A 493 -3.49 -0.58 32.98
N ILE A 494 -4.58 -1.29 32.69
CA ILE A 494 -4.86 -1.81 31.35
C ILE A 494 -5.40 -0.65 30.48
N GLU A 495 -4.90 -0.54 29.25
CA GLU A 495 -5.39 0.44 28.25
C GLU A 495 -6.23 -0.24 27.17
N ALA A 496 -7.37 0.38 26.82
CA ALA A 496 -8.32 -0.14 25.84
C ALA A 496 -8.78 0.94 24.85
N ASN A 497 -8.90 0.57 23.56
CA ASN A 497 -9.24 1.49 22.48
C ASN A 497 -10.41 0.95 21.66
N GLY A 498 -11.41 1.79 21.39
CA GLY A 498 -12.48 1.45 20.45
C GLY A 498 -11.92 1.28 19.05
N ILE A 499 -11.48 2.38 18.45
CA ILE A 499 -10.77 2.38 17.17
C ILE A 499 -9.38 2.96 17.39
N ARG A 500 -8.36 2.25 16.90
CA ARG A 500 -6.99 2.73 16.87
C ARG A 500 -6.50 2.91 15.43
N VAL A 501 -5.86 4.03 15.16
CA VAL A 501 -5.27 4.41 13.87
C VAL A 501 -3.79 4.69 14.06
N VAL A 502 -2.93 3.90 13.41
CA VAL A 502 -1.47 3.94 13.58
C VAL A 502 -0.76 3.91 12.22
N ASN A 503 0.27 4.75 12.04
CA ASN A 503 1.17 4.80 10.89
C ASN A 503 0.46 5.04 9.54
N MET A 504 -0.45 6.02 9.52
CA MET A 504 -1.04 6.55 8.29
C MET A 504 -0.14 7.64 7.69
N MET A 505 0.92 7.23 7.00
CA MET A 505 1.96 8.14 6.49
C MET A 505 1.58 8.87 5.18
N PHE A 506 0.34 8.73 4.71
CA PHE A 506 -0.07 9.15 3.36
C PHE A 506 -1.47 9.78 3.35
N ASP A 507 -1.73 10.65 2.38
CA ASP A 507 -3.07 11.15 2.08
C ASP A 507 -3.98 9.98 1.72
N ALA A 508 -4.89 9.67 2.62
CA ALA A 508 -5.61 8.43 2.66
C ALA A 508 -7.07 8.75 2.88
N PHE A 509 -7.91 8.58 1.86
CA PHE A 509 -9.37 8.71 1.94
C PHE A 509 -9.97 7.66 2.91
N THR A 510 -9.70 7.79 4.21
CA THR A 510 -10.14 6.89 5.27
C THR A 510 -11.26 7.59 5.99
N ASN A 511 -12.46 7.02 5.88
CA ASN A 511 -13.68 7.65 6.37
C ASN A 511 -14.29 6.78 7.47
N ILE A 512 -14.34 7.33 8.68
CA ILE A 512 -14.87 6.64 9.86
C ILE A 512 -16.13 7.39 10.28
N HIS A 513 -17.31 6.81 10.05
CA HIS A 513 -18.55 7.57 10.21
C HIS A 513 -19.74 6.77 10.74
N ASP A 514 -20.69 7.46 11.38
CA ASP A 514 -21.94 6.87 11.84
C ASP A 514 -21.77 5.64 12.78
N ASN A 515 -20.62 5.52 13.47
CA ASN A 515 -20.39 4.46 14.46
C ASN A 515 -20.86 4.89 15.85
N THR A 516 -21.32 3.92 16.66
CA THR A 516 -21.45 4.09 18.10
C THR A 516 -20.29 3.40 18.80
N ILE A 517 -19.44 4.17 19.47
CA ILE A 517 -18.24 3.68 20.14
C ILE A 517 -18.34 4.01 21.62
N LYS A 518 -18.34 2.98 22.46
CA LYS A 518 -18.42 3.09 23.90
C LYS A 518 -17.14 2.54 24.54
N ALA A 519 -16.45 3.38 25.32
CA ALA A 519 -15.21 3.04 25.99
C ALA A 519 -15.34 3.24 27.50
N ILE A 520 -15.31 2.15 28.27
CA ILE A 520 -15.56 2.17 29.72
C ILE A 520 -14.31 1.71 30.48
N SER A 521 -13.70 2.65 31.19
CA SER A 521 -12.65 2.36 32.15
C SER A 521 -13.22 1.93 33.51
N LYS A 522 -12.74 0.79 34.03
CA LYS A 522 -12.99 0.30 35.39
C LYS A 522 -11.68 0.30 36.17
N LYS A 523 -11.71 0.48 37.51
CA LYS A 523 -10.57 0.30 38.45
C LYS A 523 -9.19 0.72 37.89
N ASN A 524 -8.88 2.02 37.89
CA ASN A 524 -7.60 2.61 37.44
C ASN A 524 -7.19 2.34 35.97
N GLY A 525 -8.01 1.66 35.16
CA GLY A 525 -7.74 1.45 33.73
C GLY A 525 -7.87 2.73 32.89
N ARG A 526 -7.51 2.65 31.61
CA ARG A 526 -7.71 3.75 30.64
C ARG A 526 -8.47 3.22 29.43
N ALA A 527 -9.50 3.94 28.99
CA ALA A 527 -10.31 3.52 27.85
C ALA A 527 -10.68 4.72 26.99
N ALA A 528 -10.28 4.69 25.71
CA ALA A 528 -10.56 5.74 24.74
C ALA A 528 -11.46 5.23 23.61
N CYS A 529 -12.36 6.07 23.09
CA CYS A 529 -13.16 5.69 21.93
C CYS A 529 -12.30 5.63 20.67
N VAL A 530 -11.46 6.64 20.46
CA VAL A 530 -10.57 6.74 19.30
C VAL A 530 -9.16 7.12 19.73
N VAL A 531 -8.17 6.47 19.13
CA VAL A 531 -6.75 6.82 19.28
C VAL A 531 -6.11 6.96 17.90
N VAL A 532 -5.54 8.12 17.61
CA VAL A 532 -4.76 8.43 16.40
C VAL A 532 -3.31 8.66 16.84
N THR A 533 -2.37 7.86 16.35
CA THR A 533 -0.97 7.88 16.81
C THR A 533 0.02 7.37 15.75
N GLY A 534 1.32 7.44 16.03
CA GLY A 534 2.43 6.93 15.21
C GLY A 534 2.41 7.43 13.78
N GLY A 535 3.01 8.57 13.44
CA GLY A 535 3.22 8.89 12.01
C GLY A 535 1.97 9.23 11.20
N CYS A 536 0.79 9.40 11.80
CA CYS A 536 -0.42 9.73 11.04
C CYS A 536 -0.35 11.17 10.51
N GLN A 537 -0.04 11.34 9.24
CA GLN A 537 0.14 12.62 8.53
C GLN A 537 -0.82 12.74 7.34
N SER A 538 -2.08 12.37 7.54
CA SER A 538 -3.05 12.36 6.46
C SER A 538 -3.88 13.64 6.45
N ASP A 539 -3.91 14.36 5.33
CA ASP A 539 -4.77 15.54 5.16
C ASP A 539 -6.25 15.17 4.95
N THR A 540 -6.59 13.87 4.96
CA THR A 540 -7.90 13.33 4.58
C THR A 540 -8.49 12.31 5.57
N LEU A 541 -7.95 12.21 6.79
CA LEU A 541 -8.52 11.36 7.85
C LEU A 541 -9.70 12.05 8.54
N GLU A 542 -10.91 11.59 8.26
CA GLU A 542 -12.15 12.17 8.76
C GLU A 542 -12.96 11.22 9.65
N PHE A 543 -13.42 11.75 10.79
CA PHE A 543 -14.39 11.13 11.68
C PHE A 543 -15.71 11.90 11.62
N LYS A 544 -16.76 11.32 11.04
CA LYS A 544 -18.03 12.01 10.76
C LYS A 544 -19.23 11.37 11.46
N ASN A 545 -20.07 12.17 12.11
CA ASN A 545 -21.36 11.70 12.70
C ASN A 545 -21.26 10.52 13.68
N ASN A 546 -20.10 10.25 14.27
CA ASN A 546 -19.95 9.16 15.24
C ASN A 546 -20.51 9.58 16.61
N LYS A 547 -20.90 8.59 17.41
CA LYS A 547 -21.29 8.73 18.81
C LYS A 547 -20.19 8.15 19.69
N PHE A 548 -19.46 9.01 20.39
CA PHE A 548 -18.38 8.62 21.30
C PHE A 548 -18.87 8.69 22.75
N ILE A 549 -18.96 7.55 23.42
CA ILE A 549 -19.48 7.41 24.79
C ILE A 549 -18.32 6.96 25.69
N SER A 550 -17.94 7.75 26.67
CA SER A 550 -16.79 7.40 27.51
C SER A 550 -16.89 7.92 28.93
N ASN A 551 -16.27 7.20 29.87
CA ASN A 551 -16.06 7.66 31.24
C ASN A 551 -14.60 8.05 31.54
N TRP A 552 -13.69 7.96 30.56
CA TRP A 552 -12.29 8.37 30.72
C TRP A 552 -11.79 9.26 29.57
N CYS A 553 -11.85 8.79 28.32
CA CYS A 553 -11.48 9.61 27.17
C CYS A 553 -12.32 9.36 25.92
N GLY A 554 -12.68 10.45 25.22
CA GLY A 554 -13.29 10.38 23.91
C GLY A 554 -12.24 10.06 22.84
N VAL A 555 -11.33 11.02 22.61
CA VAL A 555 -10.36 10.99 21.52
C VAL A 555 -8.96 11.29 22.05
N ILE A 556 -7.99 10.51 21.56
CA ILE A 556 -6.55 10.76 21.72
C ILE A 556 -5.97 11.01 20.33
N VAL A 557 -5.34 12.17 20.14
CA VAL A 557 -4.68 12.57 18.86
C VAL A 557 -3.17 12.34 18.91
N SER A 558 -2.64 12.07 20.10
CA SER A 558 -1.26 11.63 20.40
C SER A 558 -1.17 11.50 21.92
N ASP A 559 -0.45 10.54 22.49
CA ASP A 559 -0.12 10.57 23.93
C ASP A 559 1.18 9.82 24.30
N LEU A 560 1.68 10.06 25.53
CA LEU A 560 2.91 9.44 26.05
C LEU A 560 2.78 7.95 26.37
N LYS A 561 1.56 7.44 26.40
CA LYS A 561 1.31 6.10 26.93
C LYS A 561 1.14 5.14 25.78
N HIS A 562 0.29 5.43 24.80
CA HIS A 562 -0.06 4.56 23.67
C HIS A 562 0.91 4.67 22.46
N SER A 563 2.19 5.00 22.68
CA SER A 563 3.23 5.02 21.62
C SER A 563 4.49 4.24 22.03
N THR A 564 5.05 3.43 21.12
CA THR A 564 6.24 2.62 21.42
C THR A 564 7.51 3.20 20.78
N GLN A 565 8.55 3.42 21.58
CA GLN A 565 9.84 3.96 21.10
C GLN A 565 10.60 3.02 20.15
N TRP A 566 10.26 1.72 20.12
CA TRP A 566 11.12 0.66 19.58
C TRP A 566 11.02 0.41 18.06
N LYS A 567 10.04 1.00 17.36
CA LYS A 567 9.81 0.74 15.91
C LYS A 567 9.81 1.99 15.01
N GLY A 568 10.31 3.13 15.50
CA GLY A 568 10.22 4.37 14.74
C GLY A 568 8.78 4.89 14.60
N GLU A 569 7.85 4.45 15.46
CA GLU A 569 6.50 5.04 15.64
C GLU A 569 6.60 6.41 16.35
N GLN A 570 7.55 7.23 15.90
CA GLN A 570 7.91 8.50 16.50
C GLN A 570 7.20 9.63 15.77
N ASP A 571 5.87 9.62 15.63
CA ASP A 571 5.11 10.85 15.40
C ASP A 571 3.72 10.85 16.07
N GLY A 572 3.22 12.03 16.45
CA GLY A 572 1.82 12.20 16.87
C GLY A 572 0.85 12.26 15.69
N GLY A 573 -0.46 12.18 15.94
CA GLY A 573 -1.48 12.38 14.92
C GLY A 573 -1.54 13.85 14.47
N ARG A 574 -1.52 14.06 13.14
CA ARG A 574 -1.71 15.35 12.50
C ARG A 574 -2.92 15.31 11.57
N ASN A 575 -3.60 16.44 11.46
CA ASN A 575 -4.67 16.73 10.51
C ASN A 575 -5.93 15.85 10.61
N ALA A 576 -6.13 15.13 11.72
CA ALA A 576 -7.38 14.41 11.96
C ALA A 576 -8.55 15.39 12.15
N VAL A 577 -9.64 15.19 11.40
CA VAL A 577 -10.82 16.08 11.43
C VAL A 577 -12.04 15.34 11.98
N PHE A 578 -12.62 15.86 13.05
CA PHE A 578 -13.81 15.35 13.72
C PHE A 578 -15.01 16.26 13.41
N ILE A 579 -15.95 15.80 12.59
CA ILE A 579 -17.08 16.60 12.09
C ILE A 579 -18.41 16.01 12.55
N ASN A 580 -19.29 16.84 13.13
CA ASN A 580 -20.66 16.46 13.51
C ASN A 580 -20.76 15.25 14.48
N ASN A 581 -19.70 14.91 15.21
CA ASN A 581 -19.73 13.80 16.17
C ASN A 581 -20.47 14.22 17.46
N THR A 582 -20.99 13.24 18.19
CA THR A 582 -21.62 13.44 19.50
C THR A 582 -20.75 12.79 20.58
N PHE A 583 -20.23 13.60 21.50
CA PHE A 583 -19.47 13.16 22.66
C PHE A 583 -20.39 13.07 23.87
N ILE A 584 -20.44 11.90 24.51
CA ILE A 584 -21.28 11.65 25.68
C ILE A 584 -20.40 11.20 26.83
N LYS A 585 -20.51 11.92 27.94
CA LYS A 585 -19.85 11.57 29.19
C LYS A 585 -20.71 10.61 30.01
N GLU A 586 -20.12 9.46 30.33
CA GLU A 586 -20.64 8.49 31.31
C GLU A 586 -20.12 8.82 32.73
N GLU A 587 -20.52 8.02 33.74
CA GLU A 587 -20.11 8.20 35.14
C GLU A 587 -18.59 8.44 35.27
N LYS A 588 -18.22 9.68 35.63
CA LYS A 588 -16.84 10.18 35.55
C LYS A 588 -15.85 9.29 36.30
N ASN A 589 -14.79 8.88 35.61
CA ASN A 589 -13.59 8.29 36.22
C ASN A 589 -12.49 9.35 36.44
N ASP A 590 -11.53 9.05 37.32
CA ASP A 590 -10.41 9.92 37.61
C ASP A 590 -9.55 10.18 36.35
N GLY A 591 -9.19 11.46 36.14
CA GLY A 591 -8.44 11.88 34.95
C GLY A 591 -9.27 11.97 33.66
N TYR A 592 -10.61 11.98 33.74
CA TYR A 592 -11.47 12.17 32.58
C TYR A 592 -11.13 13.41 31.74
N LYS A 593 -10.95 13.21 30.42
CA LYS A 593 -10.76 14.27 29.42
C LYS A 593 -11.33 13.85 28.08
N ILE A 594 -12.04 14.75 27.39
CA ILE A 594 -12.65 14.40 26.10
C ILE A 594 -11.59 14.30 25.02
N ILE A 595 -10.63 15.21 25.04
CA ILE A 595 -9.54 15.27 24.07
C ILE A 595 -8.22 15.19 24.82
N ARG A 596 -7.35 14.26 24.40
CA ARG A 596 -5.95 14.20 24.81
C ARG A 596 -5.05 14.42 23.60
N CYS A 597 -4.00 15.22 23.77
CA CYS A 597 -3.06 15.56 22.71
C CYS A 597 -1.62 15.75 23.23
N GLY A 598 -0.71 14.84 22.89
CA GLY A 598 0.73 15.09 22.88
C GLY A 598 1.65 13.95 23.34
N TRP A 599 2.75 13.79 22.61
CA TRP A 599 4.02 13.22 23.06
C TRP A 599 5.04 14.35 23.29
N ASP A 600 6.09 14.11 24.10
CA ASP A 600 7.05 15.12 24.57
C ASP A 600 7.94 15.75 23.49
N THR A 601 7.94 15.33 22.23
CA THR A 601 8.91 15.79 21.22
C THR A 601 8.34 16.18 19.85
N ILE A 602 7.02 16.06 19.60
CA ILE A 602 6.50 16.04 18.21
C ILE A 602 5.26 16.91 18.02
N ASP A 603 5.18 17.59 16.88
CA ASP A 603 4.04 18.42 16.50
C ASP A 603 2.77 17.59 16.25
N SER A 604 1.62 18.03 16.77
CA SER A 604 0.32 17.34 16.63
C SER A 604 -0.84 18.31 16.53
N ASN A 605 -1.85 17.98 15.73
CA ASN A 605 -3.10 18.74 15.65
C ASN A 605 -4.32 17.91 15.29
N ALA A 606 -5.48 18.45 15.65
CA ALA A 606 -6.78 17.98 15.18
C ALA A 606 -7.80 19.11 15.16
N MET A 607 -8.82 18.94 14.31
CA MET A 607 -9.93 19.86 14.18
C MET A 607 -11.23 19.23 14.66
N PHE A 608 -12.00 19.95 15.48
CA PHE A 608 -13.30 19.54 16.00
C PHE A 608 -14.36 20.54 15.53
N LEU A 609 -15.14 20.13 14.53
CA LEU A 609 -16.07 20.98 13.79
C LEU A 609 -17.52 20.49 13.99
N ASN A 610 -18.42 21.38 14.41
CA ASN A 610 -19.85 21.08 14.60
C ASN A 610 -20.15 19.90 15.56
N ASN A 611 -19.24 19.55 16.48
CA ASN A 611 -19.46 18.45 17.40
C ASN A 611 -20.43 18.83 18.53
N LYS A 612 -21.22 17.85 19.00
CA LYS A 612 -22.15 17.97 20.13
C LYS A 612 -21.55 17.32 21.37
N TYR A 613 -21.90 17.85 22.55
CA TYR A 613 -21.40 17.39 23.84
C TYR A 613 -22.57 17.21 24.81
N GLU A 614 -22.73 16.01 25.36
CA GLU A 614 -23.84 15.59 26.22
C GLU A 614 -23.33 14.95 27.53
N GLY A 615 -24.19 14.82 28.55
CA GLY A 615 -23.82 14.16 29.82
C GLY A 615 -22.79 14.93 30.67
N GLY A 616 -22.60 16.23 30.41
CA GLY A 616 -21.56 17.04 31.05
C GLY A 616 -20.20 16.94 30.37
N ALA A 617 -20.16 16.50 29.12
CA ALA A 617 -19.04 16.68 28.22
C ALA A 617 -18.89 18.16 27.79
N ALA A 618 -17.66 18.63 27.59
CA ALA A 618 -17.36 19.97 27.08
C ALA A 618 -16.22 19.97 26.04
N ALA A 619 -16.30 20.87 25.06
CA ALA A 619 -15.31 20.98 23.99
C ALA A 619 -13.91 21.39 24.51
N ASP A 620 -13.85 22.08 25.65
CA ASP A 620 -12.62 22.58 26.27
C ASP A 620 -12.07 21.66 27.37
N ASP A 621 -12.64 20.48 27.57
CA ASP A 621 -12.07 19.40 28.40
C ASP A 621 -10.90 18.71 27.67
N ILE A 622 -9.85 19.49 27.45
CA ILE A 622 -8.63 19.11 26.75
C ILE A 622 -7.50 18.88 27.76
N LEU A 623 -6.66 17.89 27.50
CA LEU A 623 -5.40 17.71 28.19
C LEU A 623 -4.26 17.56 27.19
N PHE A 624 -3.23 18.37 27.39
CA PHE A 624 -1.98 18.28 26.66
C PHE A 624 -0.97 17.48 27.50
N ASP A 625 -0.72 16.23 27.11
CA ASP A 625 0.08 15.27 27.90
C ASP A 625 1.61 15.43 27.67
N GLY A 626 2.06 16.24 26.69
CA GLY A 626 3.47 16.40 26.29
C GLY A 626 4.15 17.76 26.62
N LYS A 627 5.47 17.75 26.82
CA LYS A 627 6.33 18.88 27.26
C LYS A 627 7.07 19.64 26.14
N LYS A 628 7.41 19.01 25.01
CA LYS A 628 8.08 19.65 23.85
C LYS A 628 7.35 19.31 22.53
N GLY A 629 7.55 20.08 21.47
CA GLY A 629 6.72 20.06 20.24
C GLY A 629 5.52 21.02 20.29
N GLU A 630 5.03 21.46 19.14
CA GLU A 630 3.86 22.35 18.98
C GLU A 630 2.56 21.55 18.95
N ARG A 631 1.52 22.00 19.64
CA ARG A 631 0.24 21.28 19.73
C ARG A 631 -0.93 22.22 19.56
N GLU A 632 -1.82 21.88 18.64
CA GLU A 632 -2.99 22.71 18.32
C GLU A 632 -4.27 21.86 18.25
N ILE A 633 -5.27 22.21 19.06
CA ILE A 633 -6.63 21.70 18.91
C ILE A 633 -7.52 22.84 18.42
N LEU A 634 -8.04 22.71 17.22
CA LEU A 634 -8.87 23.73 16.58
C LEU A 634 -10.33 23.38 16.79
N ILE A 635 -11.10 24.28 17.39
CA ILE A 635 -12.54 24.09 17.62
C ILE A 635 -13.31 25.11 16.79
N GLY A 636 -14.35 24.64 16.09
CA GLY A 636 -15.11 25.50 15.20
C GLY A 636 -16.36 24.86 14.63
N SER A 637 -16.76 25.36 13.47
CA SER A 637 -17.87 24.86 12.68
C SER A 637 -17.43 24.52 11.26
N MET A 638 -18.24 23.75 10.55
CA MET A 638 -18.03 23.42 9.13
C MET A 638 -19.22 23.93 8.33
N SER A 639 -18.96 24.71 7.28
CA SER A 639 -19.93 25.07 6.24
C SER A 639 -19.74 24.18 5.01
N LEU A 640 -20.81 23.73 4.37
CA LEU A 640 -20.73 23.03 3.09
C LEU A 640 -20.94 24.05 1.96
N ALA A 641 -19.93 24.26 1.12
CA ALA A 641 -19.97 25.22 0.02
C ALA A 641 -20.02 24.52 -1.34
N ALA A 642 -20.79 25.07 -2.27
CA ALA A 642 -20.69 24.75 -3.69
C ALA A 642 -19.67 25.68 -4.38
N ILE A 643 -18.66 25.09 -5.00
CA ILE A 643 -17.59 25.73 -5.77
C ILE A 643 -17.91 25.59 -7.26
N LYS A 644 -18.18 26.73 -7.91
CA LYS A 644 -18.65 26.81 -9.30
C LYS A 644 -17.88 27.86 -10.09
N ASP A 645 -17.87 27.77 -11.41
CA ASP A 645 -17.41 28.85 -12.28
C ASP A 645 -18.49 29.94 -12.45
N GLU A 646 -18.15 31.04 -13.13
CA GLU A 646 -19.09 32.15 -13.44
C GLU A 646 -20.29 31.70 -14.30
N LYS A 647 -20.20 30.55 -14.97
CA LYS A 647 -21.28 29.94 -15.77
C LYS A 647 -22.13 28.96 -14.94
N GLY A 648 -21.81 28.77 -13.66
CA GLY A 648 -22.51 27.89 -12.74
C GLY A 648 -22.11 26.42 -12.81
N LYS A 649 -21.08 26.05 -13.59
CA LYS A 649 -20.58 24.68 -13.70
C LYS A 649 -19.75 24.32 -12.45
N PRO A 650 -19.89 23.10 -11.89
CA PRO A 650 -19.04 22.65 -10.79
C PRO A 650 -17.54 22.70 -11.13
N VAL A 651 -16.74 23.26 -10.23
CA VAL A 651 -15.28 23.19 -10.33
C VAL A 651 -14.81 22.01 -9.50
N ILE A 652 -14.32 20.98 -10.18
CA ILE A 652 -13.86 19.72 -9.58
C ILE A 652 -12.39 19.84 -9.17
N ASP A 653 -12.01 19.25 -8.03
CA ASP A 653 -10.65 19.29 -7.47
C ASP A 653 -10.10 20.72 -7.31
N ALA A 654 -10.95 21.66 -6.90
CA ALA A 654 -10.51 22.97 -6.41
C ALA A 654 -9.96 22.78 -5.01
N LYS A 655 -8.72 23.25 -4.77
CA LYS A 655 -8.07 23.16 -3.47
C LYS A 655 -8.66 24.22 -2.54
N VAL A 656 -9.09 23.81 -1.35
CA VAL A 656 -9.58 24.69 -0.29
C VAL A 656 -8.57 24.64 0.85
N GLU A 657 -7.99 25.79 1.19
CA GLU A 657 -6.94 25.92 2.20
C GLU A 657 -7.40 26.82 3.34
N LEU A 658 -7.22 26.36 4.57
CA LEU A 658 -7.34 27.17 5.77
C LEU A 658 -6.03 27.91 6.02
N VAL A 659 -6.11 29.24 6.08
CA VAL A 659 -4.97 30.12 6.34
C VAL A 659 -5.18 30.80 7.69
N LEU A 660 -4.48 30.29 8.70
CA LEU A 660 -4.48 30.78 10.07
C LEU A 660 -3.15 31.44 10.41
N ASP A 661 -3.18 32.70 10.83
CA ASP A 661 -1.98 33.41 11.26
C ASP A 661 -1.27 32.66 12.40
N LYS A 662 0.03 32.39 12.21
CA LYS A 662 0.94 31.73 13.16
C LYS A 662 0.69 30.25 13.45
N SER A 663 -0.36 29.63 12.89
CA SER A 663 -0.44 28.18 12.88
C SER A 663 0.66 27.64 11.96
N LYS A 664 1.39 26.63 12.43
CA LYS A 664 2.41 25.94 11.63
C LYS A 664 1.85 24.78 10.83
N LEU A 665 0.55 24.52 10.94
CA LEU A 665 -0.07 23.29 10.43
C LEU A 665 -1.11 23.64 9.38
N GLU A 666 -0.92 23.09 8.18
CA GLU A 666 -1.80 23.32 7.03
C GLU A 666 -3.05 22.44 7.14
N SER A 667 -4.21 22.99 6.77
CA SER A 667 -5.43 22.21 6.56
C SER A 667 -5.92 22.47 5.14
N VAL A 668 -6.05 21.37 4.39
CA VAL A 668 -6.42 21.38 2.97
C VAL A 668 -7.57 20.41 2.77
N SER A 669 -8.53 20.79 1.92
CA SER A 669 -9.52 19.87 1.35
C SER A 669 -9.69 20.16 -0.14
N TYR A 670 -10.42 19.31 -0.84
CA TYR A 670 -10.67 19.46 -2.28
C TYR A 670 -12.16 19.37 -2.59
N SER A 671 -12.62 20.10 -3.60
CA SER A 671 -13.99 19.97 -4.08
C SER A 671 -14.24 18.63 -4.75
N THR A 672 -15.41 18.05 -4.47
CA THR A 672 -15.86 16.79 -5.09
C THR A 672 -16.16 16.96 -6.59
N VAL A 673 -16.53 15.86 -7.26
CA VAL A 673 -17.08 15.88 -8.64
C VAL A 673 -18.35 16.72 -8.78
N ALA A 674 -19.10 16.92 -7.69
CA ALA A 674 -20.27 17.80 -7.66
C ALA A 674 -19.88 19.27 -7.41
N GLY A 675 -18.58 19.56 -7.28
CA GLY A 675 -18.06 20.87 -6.92
C GLY A 675 -18.42 21.27 -5.50
N THR A 676 -18.50 20.33 -4.54
CA THR A 676 -18.80 20.66 -3.14
C THR A 676 -17.57 20.49 -2.26
N ALA A 677 -17.32 21.39 -1.31
CA ALA A 677 -16.24 21.28 -0.34
C ALA A 677 -16.67 21.75 1.05
N GLY A 678 -16.06 21.16 2.08
CA GLY A 678 -16.19 21.64 3.46
C GLY A 678 -15.31 22.87 3.68
N ILE A 679 -15.89 23.94 4.21
CA ILE A 679 -15.19 25.16 4.59
C ILE A 679 -15.11 25.24 6.12
N PRO A 680 -13.92 25.05 6.71
CA PRO A 680 -13.76 25.14 8.15
C PRO A 680 -13.88 26.59 8.62
N VAL A 681 -14.66 26.81 9.67
CA VAL A 681 -14.83 28.10 10.35
C VAL A 681 -14.31 27.94 11.77
N VAL A 682 -13.06 28.32 12.01
CA VAL A 682 -12.38 28.13 13.30
C VAL A 682 -12.75 29.26 14.27
N ASN A 683 -13.16 28.88 15.48
CA ASN A 683 -13.55 29.82 16.54
C ASN A 683 -12.45 30.01 17.57
N THR A 684 -11.73 28.93 17.89
CA THR A 684 -10.71 28.94 18.95
C THR A 684 -9.63 27.92 18.65
N VAL A 685 -8.37 28.31 18.88
CA VAL A 685 -7.21 27.42 18.87
C VAL A 685 -6.76 27.20 20.32
N TYR A 686 -6.68 25.95 20.74
CA TYR A 686 -6.13 25.56 22.04
C TYR A 686 -4.70 25.06 21.84
N THR A 687 -3.80 25.58 22.67
CA THR A 687 -2.40 25.17 22.76
C THR A 687 -2.08 24.79 24.21
N PRO A 688 -0.94 24.12 24.48
CA PRO A 688 -0.50 23.87 25.86
C PRO A 688 -0.35 25.13 26.72
N LYS A 689 -0.17 26.30 26.09
CA LYS A 689 0.12 27.58 26.77
C LYS A 689 -1.07 28.52 26.84
N ALA A 690 -2.02 28.40 25.92
CA ALA A 690 -3.08 29.38 25.75
C ALA A 690 -4.31 28.82 25.05
N LYS A 691 -5.47 29.38 25.41
CA LYS A 691 -6.70 29.37 24.62
C LYS A 691 -6.74 30.67 23.81
N ILE A 692 -6.72 30.57 22.49
CA ILE A 692 -6.58 31.70 21.57
C ILE A 692 -7.88 31.83 20.76
N PRO A 693 -8.72 32.86 21.04
CA PRO A 693 -9.87 33.17 20.22
C PRO A 693 -9.44 33.58 18.81
N VAL A 694 -10.11 33.06 17.78
CA VAL A 694 -9.89 33.45 16.38
C VAL A 694 -10.99 34.43 15.99
N LEU A 695 -10.63 35.70 15.79
CA LEU A 695 -11.60 36.74 15.40
C LEU A 695 -11.94 36.67 13.91
N SER A 696 -10.95 36.33 13.10
CA SER A 696 -11.06 36.06 11.67
C SER A 696 -9.88 35.20 11.22
N HIS A 697 -10.09 34.41 10.18
CA HIS A 697 -9.06 33.69 9.45
C HIS A 697 -9.39 33.71 7.96
N LYS A 698 -8.51 33.20 7.12
CA LYS A 698 -8.72 33.21 5.67
C LYS A 698 -9.01 31.81 5.15
N ILE A 699 -9.94 31.74 4.21
CA ILE A 699 -10.11 30.57 3.34
C ILE A 699 -9.66 30.97 1.94
N ARG A 700 -8.74 30.17 1.39
CA ARG A 700 -8.30 30.31 0.01
C ARG A 700 -8.83 29.14 -0.81
N VAL A 701 -9.37 29.43 -1.98
CA VAL A 701 -9.73 28.42 -2.98
C VAL A 701 -8.92 28.66 -4.25
N SER A 702 -8.19 27.64 -4.69
CA SER A 702 -7.33 27.71 -5.86
C SER A 702 -7.60 26.57 -6.84
N LYS A 703 -7.56 26.88 -8.14
CA LYS A 703 -7.68 25.91 -9.23
C LYS A 703 -6.94 26.44 -10.47
N GLU A 704 -6.16 25.58 -11.11
CA GLU A 704 -5.53 25.90 -12.39
C GLU A 704 -6.58 26.34 -13.44
N GLY A 705 -6.35 27.48 -14.09
CA GLY A 705 -7.28 28.10 -15.05
C GLY A 705 -8.31 29.05 -14.43
N TYR A 706 -8.22 29.30 -13.12
CA TYR A 706 -9.08 30.25 -12.41
C TYR A 706 -8.25 31.25 -11.60
N ASP A 707 -8.82 32.43 -11.35
CA ASP A 707 -8.29 33.36 -10.34
C ASP A 707 -8.40 32.75 -8.94
N ASN A 708 -7.40 33.01 -8.08
CA ASN A 708 -7.47 32.60 -6.68
C ASN A 708 -8.59 33.36 -5.97
N PHE A 709 -9.43 32.63 -5.26
CA PHE A 709 -10.46 33.21 -4.40
C PHE A 709 -9.96 33.22 -2.96
N GLU A 710 -10.00 34.38 -2.30
CA GLU A 710 -9.77 34.50 -0.86
C GLU A 710 -10.98 35.14 -0.21
N ILE A 711 -11.36 34.61 0.95
CA ILE A 711 -12.39 35.20 1.80
C ILE A 711 -11.91 35.24 3.25
N ASP A 712 -12.09 36.39 3.90
CA ASP A 712 -11.98 36.49 5.36
C ASP A 712 -13.24 35.88 5.99
N VAL A 713 -13.03 34.91 6.87
CA VAL A 713 -14.06 34.14 7.53
C VAL A 713 -14.02 34.41 9.01
N LYS A 714 -15.19 34.66 9.60
CA LYS A 714 -15.38 34.94 11.02
C LYS A 714 -16.16 33.80 11.69
N PRO A 715 -15.97 33.58 13.00
CA PRO A 715 -16.80 32.66 13.77
C PRO A 715 -18.30 32.88 13.54
N GLY A 716 -19.02 31.83 13.13
CA GLY A 716 -20.45 31.86 12.86
C GLY A 716 -20.86 32.10 11.40
N ASP A 717 -19.92 32.41 10.50
CA ASP A 717 -20.20 32.58 9.08
C ASP A 717 -20.72 31.27 8.43
N LYS A 718 -21.68 31.42 7.52
CA LYS A 718 -22.21 30.32 6.69
C LYS A 718 -21.86 30.55 5.23
N ILE A 719 -20.96 29.73 4.70
CA ILE A 719 -20.45 29.87 3.32
C ILE A 719 -21.10 28.78 2.46
N ALA A 720 -22.08 29.16 1.64
CA ALA A 720 -22.84 28.23 0.81
C ALA A 720 -22.35 28.15 -0.65
N ASN A 721 -21.76 29.23 -1.18
CA ASN A 721 -21.31 29.29 -2.57
C ASN A 721 -19.97 30.04 -2.68
N ILE A 722 -19.06 29.51 -3.49
CA ILE A 722 -17.83 30.14 -3.92
C ILE A 722 -17.83 30.12 -5.45
N VAL A 723 -17.71 31.29 -6.08
CA VAL A 723 -17.67 31.42 -7.54
C VAL A 723 -16.24 31.76 -7.94
N LEU A 724 -15.61 30.88 -8.71
CA LEU A 724 -14.29 31.08 -9.27
C LEU A 724 -14.41 31.72 -10.65
N LYS A 725 -13.60 32.76 -10.89
CA LYS A 725 -13.54 33.47 -12.16
C LYS A 725 -12.55 32.77 -13.09
N GLU A 726 -12.96 32.50 -14.34
CA GLU A 726 -12.06 31.98 -15.37
C GLU A 726 -10.96 33.02 -15.63
N GLY A 727 -9.70 32.59 -15.57
CA GLY A 727 -8.60 33.52 -15.64
C GLY A 727 -7.31 32.95 -15.08
N PHE A 728 -6.33 33.83 -14.96
CA PHE A 728 -5.03 33.51 -14.42
C PHE A 728 -4.73 34.57 -13.36
N ALA A 729 -4.67 34.15 -12.10
CA ALA A 729 -4.17 34.97 -11.01
C ALA A 729 -2.83 35.63 -11.40
N ASP A 730 -2.55 36.84 -10.93
CA ASP A 730 -1.28 37.49 -11.29
C ASP A 730 -0.10 36.58 -10.89
N PRO A 731 0.70 36.08 -11.88
CA PRO A 731 1.69 35.05 -11.62
C PRO A 731 2.78 35.55 -10.65
N GLU A 732 3.09 36.84 -10.64
CA GLU A 732 4.07 37.39 -9.69
C GLU A 732 3.56 37.39 -8.25
N ALA A 733 2.27 37.68 -8.03
CA ALA A 733 1.64 37.54 -6.72
C ALA A 733 1.60 36.07 -6.26
N VAL A 734 1.30 35.14 -7.17
CA VAL A 734 1.36 33.70 -6.89
C VAL A 734 2.78 33.26 -6.54
N ILE A 735 3.79 33.68 -7.32
CA ILE A 735 5.21 33.38 -7.07
C ILE A 735 5.66 33.94 -5.73
N LYS A 736 5.26 35.17 -5.39
CA LYS A 736 5.58 35.76 -4.08
C LYS A 736 5.08 34.86 -2.95
N TRP A 737 3.83 34.40 -3.02
CA TRP A 737 3.29 33.47 -2.03
C TRP A 737 4.01 32.11 -2.04
N LEU A 738 4.24 31.52 -3.22
CA LEU A 738 4.98 30.25 -3.35
C LEU A 738 6.40 30.37 -2.78
N SER A 739 7.03 31.53 -2.92
CA SER A 739 8.37 31.81 -2.38
C SER A 739 8.38 31.95 -0.86
N GLU A 740 7.25 32.30 -0.25
CA GLU A 740 7.08 32.29 1.21
C GLU A 740 6.82 30.86 1.72
N LYS A 741 6.04 30.05 0.97
CA LYS A 741 5.71 28.66 1.33
C LYS A 741 6.86 27.68 1.10
N TYR A 742 7.48 27.70 -0.07
CA TYR A 742 8.56 26.80 -0.49
C TYR A 742 9.93 27.50 -0.40
N SER A 743 10.10 28.38 0.59
CA SER A 743 11.24 29.27 0.66
C SER A 743 12.55 28.48 0.82
N ASP A 744 13.41 28.55 -0.19
CA ASP A 744 14.77 28.04 -0.15
C ASP A 744 15.74 29.22 -0.09
N LYS A 745 15.78 29.87 1.09
CA LYS A 745 16.52 31.14 1.30
C LYS A 745 18.01 30.94 1.54
N ALA A 746 18.51 29.71 1.37
CA ALA A 746 19.93 29.43 1.52
C ALA A 746 20.69 30.20 0.44
N LYS A 747 21.74 30.94 0.86
CA LYS A 747 22.68 31.54 -0.09
C LYS A 747 23.57 30.43 -0.62
N GLN A 748 23.96 30.55 -1.89
CA GLN A 748 24.97 29.69 -2.48
C GLN A 748 26.24 29.67 -1.61
N GLU A 749 26.64 28.48 -1.17
CA GLU A 749 27.84 28.34 -0.32
C GLU A 749 29.14 28.43 -1.14
N ALA A 750 29.13 27.93 -2.37
CA ALA A 750 30.26 27.95 -3.32
C ALA A 750 29.81 27.53 -4.73
N GLU A 751 30.72 27.53 -5.71
CA GLU A 751 30.45 27.11 -7.10
C GLU A 751 29.88 25.68 -7.23
N TRP A 752 30.25 24.77 -6.32
CA TRP A 752 29.71 23.41 -6.31
C TRP A 752 28.26 23.35 -5.83
N ASP A 753 27.77 24.38 -5.12
CA ASP A 753 26.41 24.50 -4.61
C ASP A 753 25.45 24.97 -5.71
N TRP A 754 25.33 24.14 -6.74
CA TRP A 754 24.53 24.43 -7.92
C TRP A 754 23.03 24.50 -7.63
N LEU A 755 22.56 23.92 -6.52
CA LEU A 755 21.15 23.91 -6.12
C LEU A 755 20.65 25.31 -5.74
N HIS A 756 21.50 26.08 -5.06
CA HIS A 756 21.21 27.45 -4.60
C HIS A 756 21.89 28.52 -5.46
N ALA A 757 22.36 28.16 -6.66
CA ALA A 757 22.97 29.11 -7.58
C ALA A 757 21.95 30.21 -7.99
N PRO A 758 22.38 31.48 -8.09
CA PRO A 758 21.51 32.58 -8.47
C PRO A 758 21.02 32.41 -9.91
N LEU A 759 19.79 32.84 -10.19
CA LEU A 759 19.25 32.83 -11.55
C LEU A 759 19.97 33.90 -12.39
N THR A 760 20.62 33.52 -13.50
CA THR A 760 21.28 34.50 -14.38
C THR A 760 20.83 34.45 -15.83
N SER A 761 20.30 33.32 -16.29
CA SER A 761 19.93 33.13 -17.70
C SER A 761 18.72 32.20 -17.89
N ILE A 762 18.06 32.40 -19.04
CA ILE A 762 17.00 31.54 -19.57
C ILE A 762 17.49 31.01 -20.92
N THR A 763 17.33 29.71 -21.15
CA THR A 763 17.61 29.07 -22.44
C THR A 763 16.33 28.42 -22.96
N GLU A 764 15.76 28.95 -24.05
CA GLU A 764 14.67 28.24 -24.74
C GLU A 764 15.24 27.06 -25.49
N ASN A 765 14.81 25.86 -25.12
CA ASN A 765 15.21 24.64 -25.81
C ASN A 765 14.27 24.34 -26.98
N SER A 766 12.95 24.52 -26.80
CA SER A 766 11.98 24.24 -27.87
C SER A 766 10.58 24.81 -27.64
N ALA A 767 9.83 24.95 -28.73
CA ALA A 767 8.41 25.27 -28.73
C ALA A 767 7.66 24.46 -29.80
N HIS A 768 6.41 24.10 -29.51
CA HIS A 768 5.52 23.36 -30.41
C HIS A 768 4.23 24.13 -30.68
N PHE A 769 3.76 24.08 -31.92
CA PHE A 769 2.70 24.94 -32.42
C PHE A 769 1.49 24.11 -32.83
N GLY A 770 0.40 24.23 -32.07
CA GLY A 770 -0.87 23.59 -32.34
C GLY A 770 -1.78 24.42 -33.27
N VAL A 771 -3.02 23.96 -33.42
CA VAL A 771 -4.05 24.65 -34.23
C VAL A 771 -4.62 25.84 -33.46
N THR A 772 -4.91 25.67 -32.18
CA THR A 772 -5.43 26.70 -31.27
C THR A 772 -4.60 26.84 -30.00
N SER A 773 -3.40 26.26 -30.01
CA SER A 773 -2.53 26.22 -28.84
C SER A 773 -1.05 26.34 -29.20
N ALA A 774 -0.23 26.45 -28.17
CA ALA A 774 1.20 26.33 -28.23
C ALA A 774 1.75 25.72 -26.95
N SER A 775 2.90 25.04 -27.04
CA SER A 775 3.68 24.61 -25.89
C SER A 775 5.06 25.25 -25.95
N VAL A 776 5.49 25.89 -24.86
CA VAL A 776 6.81 26.50 -24.75
C VAL A 776 7.58 25.80 -23.64
N TYR A 777 8.80 25.33 -23.94
CA TYR A 777 9.69 24.71 -22.98
C TYR A 777 11.04 25.43 -22.91
N TRP A 778 11.50 25.69 -21.70
CA TRP A 778 12.81 26.29 -21.46
C TRP A 778 13.45 25.79 -20.17
N GLN A 779 14.75 26.01 -20.06
CA GLN A 779 15.53 25.73 -18.87
C GLN A 779 16.20 27.00 -18.33
N THR A 780 16.42 27.02 -17.03
CA THR A 780 17.13 28.07 -16.30
C THR A 780 18.43 27.53 -15.70
N ASP A 781 19.38 28.41 -15.41
CA ASP A 781 20.65 28.05 -14.74
C ASP A 781 20.54 27.99 -13.20
N GLY A 782 19.60 28.74 -12.61
CA GLY A 782 19.18 28.67 -11.21
C GLY A 782 17.72 28.21 -11.08
N ARG A 783 17.33 27.71 -9.90
CA ARG A 783 15.93 27.31 -9.63
C ARG A 783 15.02 28.52 -9.67
N ALA A 784 13.92 28.40 -10.40
CA ALA A 784 12.99 29.50 -10.60
C ALA A 784 11.54 29.02 -10.68
N TRP A 785 10.62 29.97 -10.53
CA TRP A 785 9.27 29.85 -11.05
C TRP A 785 9.21 30.51 -12.41
N GLY A 786 8.53 29.85 -13.36
CA GLY A 786 8.42 30.29 -14.74
C GLY A 786 6.99 30.63 -15.13
N TYR A 787 6.80 31.59 -16.03
CA TYR A 787 5.54 31.81 -16.74
C TYR A 787 5.79 32.44 -18.11
N VAL A 788 4.81 32.36 -19.02
CA VAL A 788 4.89 32.97 -20.36
C VAL A 788 3.93 34.16 -20.44
N GLU A 789 4.42 35.27 -20.99
CA GLU A 789 3.61 36.40 -21.41
C GLU A 789 3.41 36.34 -22.92
N TYR A 790 2.18 36.52 -23.41
CA TYR A 790 1.88 36.42 -24.84
C TYR A 790 0.73 37.35 -25.27
N GLY A 791 0.65 37.63 -26.57
CA GLY A 791 -0.39 38.46 -27.19
C GLY A 791 -0.23 38.56 -28.72
N GLU A 792 -1.15 39.27 -29.38
CA GLU A 792 -1.09 39.47 -30.85
C GLU A 792 0.00 40.47 -31.28
N ASP A 793 0.53 41.25 -30.33
CA ASP A 793 1.61 42.21 -30.51
C ASP A 793 2.59 42.23 -29.32
N PHE A 794 3.64 43.06 -29.43
CA PHE A 794 4.71 43.20 -28.43
C PHE A 794 4.28 43.76 -27.06
N LYS A 795 3.04 44.23 -26.90
CA LYS A 795 2.52 44.62 -25.58
C LYS A 795 2.16 43.40 -24.75
N TYR A 796 2.04 42.23 -25.39
CA TYR A 796 1.46 41.04 -24.80
C TYR A 796 0.07 41.39 -24.23
N GLY A 797 -0.41 40.64 -23.25
CA GLY A 797 -1.66 40.95 -22.56
C GLY A 797 -2.21 39.78 -21.75
N ILE A 798 -1.70 38.58 -21.99
CA ILE A 798 -2.10 37.36 -21.30
C ILE A 798 -0.87 36.69 -20.70
N LYS A 799 -1.02 36.10 -19.52
CA LYS A 799 0.03 35.39 -18.79
C LYS A 799 -0.44 33.99 -18.41
N THR A 800 0.45 33.00 -18.45
CA THR A 800 0.18 31.66 -17.91
C THR A 800 0.40 31.63 -16.38
N GLN A 801 -0.12 30.61 -15.68
CA GLN A 801 0.24 30.37 -14.27
C GLN A 801 1.62 29.74 -14.11
N PRO A 802 2.35 30.06 -13.02
CA PRO A 802 3.54 29.35 -12.64
C PRO A 802 3.22 27.95 -12.11
N PHE A 803 4.16 27.02 -12.30
CA PHE A 803 4.14 25.75 -11.58
C PHE A 803 4.33 25.98 -10.07
N GLU A 804 3.78 25.10 -9.23
CA GLU A 804 3.77 25.32 -7.77
C GLU A 804 5.16 25.24 -7.12
N LYS A 805 6.09 24.45 -7.68
CA LYS A 805 7.45 24.30 -7.13
C LYS A 805 8.49 25.01 -8.01
N PRO A 806 9.52 25.63 -7.41
CA PRO A 806 10.62 26.18 -8.20
C PRO A 806 11.46 25.04 -8.80
N ASN A 807 11.74 25.13 -10.09
CA ASN A 807 12.41 24.09 -10.87
C ASN A 807 13.46 24.69 -11.83
N PHE A 808 14.19 23.85 -12.54
CA PHE A 808 15.18 24.25 -13.55
C PHE A 808 14.66 24.13 -14.99
N ALA A 809 13.51 23.50 -15.16
CA ALA A 809 12.81 23.32 -16.42
C ALA A 809 11.38 23.83 -16.28
N HIS A 810 10.79 24.27 -17.39
CA HIS A 810 9.45 24.84 -17.43
C HIS A 810 8.75 24.39 -18.71
N LEU A 811 7.49 23.97 -18.58
CA LEU A 811 6.61 23.67 -19.71
C LEU A 811 5.29 24.41 -19.51
N HIS A 812 4.90 25.23 -20.47
CA HIS A 812 3.64 25.97 -20.43
C HIS A 812 2.83 25.77 -21.70
N HIS A 813 1.58 25.35 -21.53
CA HIS A 813 0.57 25.25 -22.59
C HIS A 813 -0.19 26.59 -22.69
N ILE A 814 -0.08 27.25 -23.83
CA ILE A 814 -0.87 28.41 -24.23
C ILE A 814 -2.09 27.89 -25.00
N LYS A 815 -3.30 28.27 -24.60
CA LYS A 815 -4.55 27.78 -25.20
C LYS A 815 -5.42 28.94 -25.71
N GLY A 816 -6.40 28.63 -26.56
CA GLY A 816 -7.40 29.60 -27.04
C GLY A 816 -6.86 30.58 -28.09
N LEU A 817 -5.80 30.20 -28.80
CA LEU A 817 -5.24 30.98 -29.90
C LEU A 817 -6.10 30.87 -31.16
N LYS A 818 -6.10 31.91 -31.99
CA LYS A 818 -6.72 31.88 -33.32
C LYS A 818 -5.90 30.96 -34.24
N LYS A 819 -6.59 30.20 -35.08
CA LYS A 819 -5.99 29.30 -36.07
C LYS A 819 -5.26 30.08 -37.16
N GLY A 820 -4.07 29.62 -37.57
CA GLY A 820 -3.28 30.24 -38.63
C GLY A 820 -2.80 31.68 -38.32
N ALA A 821 -2.76 32.07 -37.05
CA ALA A 821 -2.46 33.44 -36.62
C ALA A 821 -1.09 33.53 -35.95
N LYS A 822 -0.47 34.71 -36.07
CA LYS A 822 0.82 35.02 -35.44
C LYS A 822 0.60 35.66 -34.06
N TYR A 823 1.37 35.22 -33.08
CA TYR A 823 1.42 35.78 -31.73
C TYR A 823 2.87 36.08 -31.32
N HIS A 824 3.02 37.05 -30.42
CA HIS A 824 4.26 37.38 -29.73
C HIS A 824 4.26 36.75 -28.33
N TYR A 825 5.41 36.26 -27.88
CA TYR A 825 5.58 35.71 -26.53
C TYR A 825 6.97 35.98 -25.97
N ARG A 826 7.07 35.97 -24.63
CA ARG A 826 8.34 35.92 -23.90
C ARG A 826 8.23 35.05 -22.66
N MET A 827 9.34 34.40 -22.31
CA MET A 827 9.47 33.61 -21.08
C MET A 827 9.94 34.52 -19.95
N VAL A 828 9.35 34.34 -18.78
CA VAL A 828 9.74 35.02 -17.55
C VAL A 828 10.09 33.98 -16.51
N SER A 829 11.20 34.19 -15.80
CA SER A 829 11.59 33.33 -14.68
C SER A 829 12.00 34.19 -13.48
N ILE A 830 11.49 33.83 -12.30
CA ILE A 830 11.81 34.47 -11.02
C ILE A 830 12.50 33.43 -10.14
N GLY A 831 13.76 33.67 -9.83
CA GLY A 831 14.59 32.78 -9.03
C GLY A 831 14.13 32.68 -7.59
N VAL A 832 14.59 31.64 -6.88
CA VAL A 832 14.40 31.51 -5.43
C VAL A 832 15.04 32.66 -4.63
N ASP A 833 16.00 33.35 -5.23
CA ASP A 833 16.63 34.58 -4.75
C ASP A 833 15.79 35.85 -5.00
N GLY A 834 14.63 35.72 -5.66
CA GLY A 834 13.75 36.82 -6.06
C GLY A 834 14.19 37.53 -7.34
N LYS A 835 15.31 37.13 -7.97
CA LYS A 835 15.80 37.78 -9.19
C LYS A 835 14.93 37.40 -10.38
N LYS A 836 14.54 38.40 -11.17
CA LYS A 836 13.73 38.22 -12.38
C LYS A 836 14.62 38.25 -13.62
N VAL A 837 14.47 37.25 -14.49
CA VAL A 837 15.09 37.17 -15.82
C VAL A 837 14.00 37.01 -16.87
N LEU A 838 14.20 37.64 -18.03
CA LEU A 838 13.26 37.61 -19.15
C LEU A 838 14.00 37.16 -20.41
N SER A 839 13.30 36.45 -21.29
CA SER A 839 13.78 36.24 -22.66
C SER A 839 13.58 37.49 -23.52
N GLU A 840 14.23 37.50 -24.68
CA GLU A 840 13.86 38.39 -25.79
C GLU A 840 12.43 38.09 -26.28
N ASP A 841 11.84 39.02 -27.06
CA ASP A 841 10.57 38.80 -27.74
C ASP A 841 10.72 37.73 -28.82
N LYS A 842 9.74 36.84 -28.89
CA LYS A 842 9.67 35.76 -29.87
C LYS A 842 8.29 35.69 -30.48
N THR A 843 8.19 35.01 -31.61
CA THR A 843 6.92 34.88 -32.32
C THR A 843 6.59 33.45 -32.65
N ILE A 844 5.31 33.12 -32.56
CA ILE A 844 4.73 31.84 -32.91
C ILE A 844 3.66 32.04 -33.99
N SER A 845 3.49 31.06 -34.88
CA SER A 845 2.34 30.98 -35.79
C SER A 845 1.62 29.65 -35.60
N THR A 846 0.34 29.69 -35.23
CA THR A 846 -0.49 28.49 -35.11
C THR A 846 -0.68 27.83 -36.48
N VAL A 847 -0.84 26.51 -36.50
CA VAL A 847 -1.06 25.76 -37.74
C VAL A 847 -2.55 25.68 -38.09
N THR A 848 -2.88 25.21 -39.29
CA THR A 848 -4.26 24.89 -39.69
C THR A 848 -4.59 23.43 -39.40
N ASP A 849 -5.86 23.10 -39.17
CA ASP A 849 -6.38 21.73 -39.01
C ASP A 849 -6.47 20.91 -40.32
N LYS A 850 -5.98 21.48 -41.43
CA LYS A 850 -6.08 20.88 -42.78
C LYS A 850 -5.42 19.49 -42.83
N GLY A 851 -6.22 18.47 -43.13
CA GLY A 851 -5.77 17.08 -43.27
C GLY A 851 -5.71 16.29 -41.96
N MET A 852 -6.11 16.90 -40.84
CA MET A 852 -6.24 16.22 -39.55
C MET A 852 -7.63 15.58 -39.39
N LYS A 853 -7.70 14.45 -38.71
CA LYS A 853 -8.94 13.77 -38.32
C LYS A 853 -9.39 14.29 -36.96
N ILE A 854 -10.51 15.01 -36.92
CA ILE A 854 -11.05 15.57 -35.67
C ILE A 854 -11.61 14.44 -34.80
N LEU A 855 -11.17 14.37 -33.54
CA LEU A 855 -11.77 13.49 -32.54
C LEU A 855 -13.11 14.07 -32.10
N THR A 856 -14.20 13.34 -32.32
CA THR A 856 -15.56 13.75 -31.95
C THR A 856 -16.16 12.76 -30.95
N GLY A 857 -17.10 13.22 -30.11
CA GLY A 857 -17.72 12.41 -29.05
C GLY A 857 -16.94 12.41 -27.74
N ASN A 858 -17.25 11.46 -26.86
CA ASN A 858 -16.56 11.27 -25.57
C ASN A 858 -15.58 10.09 -25.66
N PRO A 859 -14.45 10.13 -24.92
CA PRO A 859 -13.51 9.01 -24.84
C PRO A 859 -14.16 7.74 -24.24
N PRO A 860 -13.64 6.53 -24.52
CA PRO A 860 -12.34 6.21 -25.13
C PRO A 860 -12.22 6.57 -26.61
N TYR A 861 -11.17 7.29 -27.00
CA TYR A 861 -10.84 7.50 -28.41
C TYR A 861 -9.95 6.38 -28.94
N ASN A 862 -10.28 5.81 -30.10
CA ASN A 862 -9.48 4.75 -30.71
C ASN A 862 -8.78 5.25 -31.98
N LEU A 863 -7.45 5.30 -31.97
CA LEU A 863 -6.62 5.71 -33.10
C LEU A 863 -6.20 4.46 -33.89
N ASN A 864 -7.10 4.02 -34.76
CA ASN A 864 -7.04 2.72 -35.45
C ASN A 864 -6.65 2.82 -36.94
N GLU A 865 -6.43 4.02 -37.45
CA GLU A 865 -5.99 4.25 -38.83
C GLU A 865 -4.84 5.24 -38.87
N LYS A 866 -3.90 5.05 -39.81
CA LYS A 866 -2.84 6.01 -40.13
C LYS A 866 -3.40 7.42 -40.35
N GLY A 867 -2.66 8.43 -39.88
CA GLY A 867 -2.98 9.85 -40.06
C GLY A 867 -2.75 10.67 -38.81
N THR A 868 -2.99 11.97 -38.93
CA THR A 868 -2.93 12.90 -37.79
C THR A 868 -4.33 13.09 -37.22
N TYR A 869 -4.49 12.89 -35.93
CA TYR A 869 -5.72 13.15 -35.18
C TYR A 869 -5.58 14.45 -34.38
N LEU A 870 -6.67 15.19 -34.25
CA LEU A 870 -6.73 16.45 -33.52
C LEU A 870 -7.78 16.35 -32.42
N LEU A 871 -7.37 16.56 -31.17
CA LEU A 871 -8.29 16.83 -30.07
C LEU A 871 -8.63 18.33 -30.07
N THR A 872 -9.91 18.68 -29.97
CA THR A 872 -10.37 20.09 -30.07
C THR A 872 -11.04 20.60 -28.80
N ASN A 873 -11.18 19.76 -27.78
CA ASN A 873 -11.80 20.11 -26.50
C ASN A 873 -11.21 19.23 -25.39
N ASP A 874 -11.25 19.74 -24.16
CA ASP A 874 -10.98 18.92 -22.98
C ASP A 874 -12.03 17.79 -22.88
N ALA A 875 -11.58 16.59 -22.50
CA ALA A 875 -12.37 15.37 -22.51
C ALA A 875 -12.24 14.61 -21.18
N SER A 876 -13.29 13.90 -20.79
CA SER A 876 -13.30 13.08 -19.56
C SER A 876 -13.80 11.67 -19.86
N CYS A 877 -12.99 10.67 -19.52
CA CYS A 877 -13.29 9.25 -19.66
C CYS A 877 -13.70 8.69 -18.29
N ASN A 878 -14.94 8.22 -18.18
CA ASN A 878 -15.50 7.69 -16.95
C ASN A 878 -14.84 6.38 -16.52
N SER A 879 -14.57 5.48 -17.46
CA SER A 879 -14.02 4.13 -17.20
C SER A 879 -13.13 3.62 -18.33
N GLY A 880 -12.08 2.86 -17.99
CA GLY A 880 -11.15 2.27 -18.96
C GLY A 880 -10.02 3.22 -19.36
N PHE A 881 -9.77 3.34 -20.67
CA PHE A 881 -8.67 4.12 -21.22
C PHE A 881 -9.16 5.44 -21.84
N GLY A 882 -8.39 6.54 -21.74
CA GLY A 882 -8.73 7.81 -22.40
C GLY A 882 -8.55 7.74 -23.92
N VAL A 883 -7.37 7.31 -24.37
CA VAL A 883 -7.01 7.09 -25.77
C VAL A 883 -6.38 5.72 -25.93
N SER A 884 -6.81 4.96 -26.94
CA SER A 884 -6.16 3.74 -27.38
C SER A 884 -5.46 3.97 -28.72
N VAL A 885 -4.16 3.68 -28.79
CA VAL A 885 -3.38 3.68 -30.02
C VAL A 885 -3.31 2.24 -30.53
N SER A 886 -3.92 1.97 -31.69
CA SER A 886 -4.02 0.61 -32.25
C SER A 886 -3.49 0.48 -33.68
N SER A 887 -3.04 1.58 -34.29
CA SER A 887 -2.42 1.60 -35.62
C SER A 887 -1.06 2.29 -35.63
N SER A 888 -0.15 1.79 -36.46
CA SER A 888 1.08 2.48 -36.83
C SER A 888 0.81 3.69 -37.74
N GLY A 889 1.76 4.64 -37.75
CA GLY A 889 1.69 5.87 -38.55
C GLY A 889 0.68 6.89 -38.04
N VAL A 890 0.37 6.84 -36.74
CA VAL A 890 -0.58 7.75 -36.08
C VAL A 890 0.19 8.91 -35.44
N THR A 891 -0.32 10.12 -35.61
CA THR A 891 0.06 11.28 -34.79
C THR A 891 -1.18 11.76 -34.05
N LEU A 892 -1.12 11.91 -32.73
CA LEU A 892 -2.14 12.60 -31.95
C LEU A 892 -1.63 13.99 -31.58
N GLU A 893 -2.24 15.02 -32.15
CA GLU A 893 -2.11 16.41 -31.71
C GLU A 893 -3.22 16.69 -30.69
N MET A 894 -2.85 16.91 -29.43
CA MET A 894 -3.83 17.20 -28.37
C MET A 894 -4.21 18.68 -28.30
N ASP A 895 -3.53 19.56 -29.03
CA ASP A 895 -3.81 21.01 -29.14
C ASP A 895 -3.98 21.72 -27.80
N GLY A 896 -3.13 21.38 -26.83
CA GLY A 896 -3.14 21.89 -25.47
C GLY A 896 -4.29 21.36 -24.61
N HIS A 897 -5.18 20.52 -25.12
CA HIS A 897 -6.35 20.04 -24.38
C HIS A 897 -6.04 18.96 -23.35
N THR A 898 -6.96 18.83 -22.39
CA THR A 898 -6.87 17.90 -21.27
C THR A 898 -7.66 16.62 -21.53
N ILE A 899 -7.09 15.46 -21.25
CA ILE A 899 -7.81 14.20 -21.11
C ILE A 899 -7.77 13.78 -19.65
N VAL A 900 -8.95 13.76 -19.01
CA VAL A 900 -9.15 13.20 -17.67
C VAL A 900 -9.56 11.74 -17.80
N TYR A 901 -8.81 10.80 -17.22
CA TYR A 901 -9.16 9.37 -17.22
C TYR A 901 -9.53 8.92 -15.81
N GLY A 902 -10.47 7.97 -15.68
CA GLY A 902 -10.93 7.54 -14.36
C GLY A 902 -11.91 8.50 -13.68
N ALA A 903 -12.63 9.30 -14.49
CA ALA A 903 -13.53 10.35 -13.99
C ALA A 903 -14.66 9.82 -13.08
N ALA A 904 -15.07 8.56 -13.26
CA ALA A 904 -16.13 7.92 -12.47
C ALA A 904 -15.87 6.42 -12.24
N GLN A 905 -14.60 6.01 -12.15
CA GLN A 905 -14.27 4.61 -11.88
C GLN A 905 -14.53 4.24 -10.42
N PRO A 906 -15.04 3.02 -10.14
CA PRO A 906 -15.07 2.49 -8.78
C PRO A 906 -13.65 2.42 -8.20
N SER A 907 -13.53 2.55 -6.88
CA SER A 907 -12.24 2.34 -6.19
C SER A 907 -11.69 0.95 -6.49
N GLY A 908 -10.37 0.85 -6.68
CA GLY A 908 -9.68 -0.41 -7.00
C GLY A 908 -9.73 -0.84 -8.48
N VAL A 909 -10.48 -0.16 -9.35
CA VAL A 909 -10.49 -0.46 -10.80
C VAL A 909 -9.53 0.47 -11.56
N PRO A 910 -8.52 -0.05 -12.28
CA PRO A 910 -7.52 0.78 -12.93
C PRO A 910 -8.08 1.54 -14.13
N GLY A 911 -7.66 2.79 -14.29
CA GLY A 911 -7.87 3.58 -15.52
C GLY A 911 -6.55 3.97 -16.16
N GLN A 912 -6.49 4.17 -17.48
CA GLN A 912 -5.26 4.68 -18.11
C GLN A 912 -5.53 5.86 -19.02
N GLY A 913 -4.63 6.84 -19.04
CA GLY A 913 -4.79 8.02 -19.91
C GLY A 913 -4.64 7.64 -21.37
N ILE A 914 -3.47 7.13 -21.73
CA ILE A 914 -3.16 6.63 -23.07
C ILE A 914 -2.72 5.17 -22.97
N TYR A 915 -3.25 4.32 -23.84
CA TYR A 915 -2.95 2.89 -23.88
C TYR A 915 -2.50 2.45 -25.28
N GLY A 916 -1.45 1.65 -25.34
CA GLY A 916 -0.97 0.99 -26.56
C GLY A 916 -0.29 -0.33 -26.25
N THR A 917 -0.48 -1.34 -27.11
CA THR A 917 0.18 -2.64 -26.97
C THR A 917 0.65 -3.17 -28.32
N GLY A 918 1.95 -3.43 -28.46
CA GLY A 918 2.54 -3.99 -29.67
C GLY A 918 2.51 -3.07 -30.90
N VAL A 919 2.29 -1.75 -30.71
CA VAL A 919 2.16 -0.79 -31.81
C VAL A 919 3.49 -0.06 -32.05
N SER A 920 3.83 0.15 -33.31
CA SER A 920 5.05 0.87 -33.69
C SER A 920 4.77 2.15 -34.47
N ASN A 921 5.72 3.10 -34.51
CA ASN A 921 5.68 4.29 -35.38
C ASN A 921 4.50 5.22 -35.08
N PHE A 922 4.40 5.80 -33.88
CA PHE A 922 3.36 6.77 -33.54
C PHE A 922 3.89 7.95 -32.74
N LYS A 923 3.16 9.07 -32.73
CA LYS A 923 3.55 10.31 -32.05
C LYS A 923 2.38 10.87 -31.25
N ILE A 924 2.65 11.45 -30.09
CA ILE A 924 1.63 12.09 -29.24
C ILE A 924 2.18 13.39 -28.69
N PHE A 925 1.48 14.49 -28.95
CA PHE A 925 1.98 15.83 -28.69
C PHE A 925 1.00 16.75 -27.96
N ASN A 926 1.59 17.68 -27.20
CA ASN A 926 1.01 18.98 -26.85
C ASN A 926 -0.34 18.87 -26.13
N GLY A 927 -0.36 18.28 -24.94
CA GLY A 927 -1.59 18.10 -24.18
C GLY A 927 -1.39 17.74 -22.73
N ILE A 928 -2.50 17.66 -22.00
CA ILE A 928 -2.51 17.34 -20.58
C ILE A 928 -3.25 16.01 -20.39
N ILE A 929 -2.65 15.07 -19.67
CA ILE A 929 -3.24 13.79 -19.28
C ILE A 929 -3.31 13.78 -17.77
N ARG A 930 -4.53 13.68 -17.23
CA ARG A 930 -4.77 13.81 -15.78
C ARG A 930 -5.61 12.66 -15.27
N GLU A 931 -5.19 12.07 -14.16
CA GLU A 931 -6.01 11.10 -13.45
C GLU A 931 -7.20 11.79 -12.77
N GLY A 932 -8.39 11.19 -12.89
CA GLY A 932 -9.64 11.63 -12.32
C GLY A 932 -9.71 11.44 -10.80
N PRO A 933 -10.90 11.54 -10.17
CA PRO A 933 -11.06 11.50 -8.72
C PRO A 933 -10.81 10.12 -8.09
N HIS A 934 -10.76 9.03 -8.87
CA HIS A 934 -10.63 7.66 -8.36
C HIS A 934 -9.24 7.34 -7.78
N ASP A 935 -9.13 6.17 -7.14
CA ASP A 935 -7.89 5.66 -6.56
C ASP A 935 -7.79 4.15 -6.77
N ALA A 936 -6.82 3.70 -7.56
CA ALA A 936 -6.61 2.30 -7.95
C ALA A 936 -5.17 2.04 -8.42
N ALA A 937 -4.58 0.91 -8.02
CA ALA A 937 -3.26 0.50 -8.52
C ALA A 937 -3.27 0.32 -10.04
N TYR A 938 -2.11 0.51 -10.67
CA TYR A 938 -1.92 0.38 -12.12
C TYR A 938 -2.73 1.36 -12.98
N SER A 939 -3.22 2.46 -12.38
CA SER A 939 -3.91 3.53 -13.10
C SER A 939 -2.94 4.46 -13.85
N HIS A 940 -2.21 3.93 -14.84
CA HIS A 940 -1.08 4.60 -15.47
C HIS A 940 -1.48 5.79 -16.34
N GLY A 941 -0.71 6.88 -16.31
CA GLY A 941 -0.93 8.04 -17.20
C GLY A 941 -0.80 7.64 -18.68
N VAL A 942 0.34 7.05 -19.05
CA VAL A 942 0.60 6.49 -20.38
C VAL A 942 1.11 5.06 -20.22
N SER A 943 0.39 4.08 -20.75
CA SER A 943 0.73 2.66 -20.71
C SER A 943 1.03 2.13 -22.11
N LEU A 944 2.30 1.84 -22.38
CA LEU A 944 2.81 1.35 -23.65
C LEU A 944 3.57 0.05 -23.42
N VAL A 945 3.00 -1.05 -23.92
CA VAL A 945 3.53 -2.39 -23.69
C VAL A 945 3.99 -3.02 -25.00
N GLY A 946 5.30 -3.25 -25.15
CA GLY A 946 5.89 -3.79 -26.38
C GLY A 946 5.79 -2.86 -27.60
N CYS A 947 5.67 -1.55 -27.39
CA CYS A 947 5.57 -0.55 -28.45
C CYS A 947 6.95 -0.12 -28.98
N LYS A 948 7.09 0.29 -30.24
CA LYS A 948 8.40 0.68 -30.79
C LYS A 948 8.37 1.95 -31.62
N ASN A 949 9.49 2.66 -31.71
CA ASN A 949 9.63 3.83 -32.59
C ASN A 949 8.52 4.87 -32.35
N TYR A 950 8.42 5.41 -31.13
CA TYR A 950 7.37 6.36 -30.81
C TYR A 950 7.91 7.62 -30.15
N GLU A 951 7.18 8.72 -30.31
CA GLU A 951 7.57 10.03 -29.82
C GLU A 951 6.50 10.60 -28.89
N LEU A 952 6.89 11.03 -27.70
CA LEU A 952 6.01 11.68 -26.73
C LEU A 952 6.61 13.03 -26.34
N ALA A 953 5.93 14.13 -26.68
CA ALA A 953 6.47 15.46 -26.39
C ALA A 953 5.44 16.52 -26.04
N TYR A 954 5.87 17.52 -25.27
CA TYR A 954 5.02 18.64 -24.84
C TYR A 954 3.79 18.18 -24.06
N LEU A 955 3.90 17.04 -23.37
CA LEU A 955 2.85 16.49 -22.54
C LEU A 955 3.04 16.93 -21.09
N ARG A 956 1.93 17.25 -20.43
CA ARG A 956 1.85 17.24 -18.97
C ARG A 956 1.08 15.99 -18.55
N VAL A 957 1.72 15.10 -17.80
CA VAL A 957 1.09 13.85 -17.36
C VAL A 957 1.08 13.81 -15.85
N GLU A 958 -0.12 13.70 -15.27
CA GLU A 958 -0.37 13.71 -13.83
C GLU A 958 -1.03 12.41 -13.40
N VAL A 959 -0.46 11.79 -12.38
CA VAL A 959 -1.02 10.60 -11.72
C VAL A 959 -1.13 10.83 -10.22
N LYS A 960 -2.12 10.24 -9.57
CA LYS A 960 -2.39 10.39 -8.13
C LYS A 960 -2.70 9.06 -7.41
N SER A 961 -3.00 7.99 -8.13
CA SER A 961 -3.29 6.70 -7.48
C SER A 961 -2.04 6.14 -6.78
N PHE A 962 -2.26 5.26 -5.81
CA PHE A 962 -1.19 4.47 -5.20
C PHE A 962 -0.71 3.37 -6.17
N LEU A 963 0.60 3.11 -6.27
CA LEU A 963 1.15 2.10 -7.21
C LEU A 963 0.77 2.33 -8.68
N THR A 964 0.97 3.56 -9.15
CA THR A 964 0.88 3.90 -10.56
C THR A 964 2.14 4.62 -11.02
N GLY A 965 2.38 4.56 -12.32
CA GLY A 965 3.48 5.21 -13.02
C GLY A 965 2.92 6.23 -14.01
N VAL A 966 3.61 7.36 -14.16
CA VAL A 966 3.31 8.37 -15.16
C VAL A 966 3.49 7.79 -16.56
N LEU A 967 4.62 7.14 -16.80
CA LEU A 967 4.90 6.37 -18.02
C LEU A 967 5.19 4.91 -17.66
N TYR A 968 4.41 3.99 -18.20
CA TYR A 968 4.58 2.55 -18.06
C TYR A 968 5.00 1.95 -19.41
N LEU A 969 6.30 1.71 -19.57
CA LEU A 969 6.99 1.41 -20.83
C LEU A 969 7.65 0.02 -20.80
N ARG A 970 6.87 -1.03 -20.53
CA ARG A 970 7.39 -2.38 -20.26
C ARG A 970 7.33 -3.33 -21.45
N LYS A 971 7.93 -4.51 -21.28
CA LYS A 971 7.89 -5.67 -22.20
C LYS A 971 8.42 -5.33 -23.59
N GLY A 972 9.61 -4.72 -23.67
CA GLY A 972 10.25 -4.40 -24.94
C GLY A 972 9.75 -3.11 -25.60
N SER A 973 9.20 -2.17 -24.82
CA SER A 973 8.87 -0.83 -25.33
C SER A 973 10.14 0.00 -25.57
N ASN A 974 10.55 0.14 -26.83
CA ASN A 974 11.91 0.54 -27.22
C ASN A 974 11.92 1.59 -28.33
N SER A 975 13.11 2.09 -28.63
CA SER A 975 13.37 3.05 -29.71
C SER A 975 12.50 4.29 -29.63
N PHE A 976 12.22 4.76 -28.42
CA PHE A 976 11.39 5.94 -28.20
C PHE A 976 12.22 7.22 -28.17
N ASP A 977 11.54 8.33 -28.43
CA ASP A 977 12.05 9.68 -28.17
C ASP A 977 11.03 10.44 -27.30
N ILE A 978 11.36 10.61 -26.02
CA ILE A 978 10.46 11.22 -25.03
C ILE A 978 11.09 12.49 -24.52
N HIS A 979 10.50 13.64 -24.83
CA HIS A 979 11.13 14.92 -24.56
C HIS A 979 10.19 16.11 -24.32
N HIS A 980 10.68 17.13 -23.62
CA HIS A 980 9.94 18.38 -23.38
C HIS A 980 8.61 18.16 -22.66
N ASN A 981 8.56 17.19 -21.73
CA ASN A 981 7.36 16.85 -20.96
C ASN A 981 7.48 17.30 -19.49
N LEU A 982 6.32 17.57 -18.87
CA LEU A 982 6.16 17.68 -17.42
C LEU A 982 5.49 16.40 -16.90
N LEU A 983 6.25 15.58 -16.17
CA LEU A 983 5.84 14.26 -15.70
C LEU A 983 5.72 14.31 -14.18
N TRP A 984 4.48 14.35 -13.68
CA TRP A 984 4.21 14.66 -12.29
C TRP A 984 3.56 13.48 -11.58
N ASP A 985 4.31 12.91 -10.65
CA ASP A 985 3.80 11.94 -9.70
C ASP A 985 3.22 12.67 -8.49
N ARG A 986 1.90 12.67 -8.37
CA ARG A 986 1.16 13.22 -7.23
C ARG A 986 0.59 12.13 -6.34
N GLY A 987 1.00 10.88 -6.53
CA GLY A 987 0.30 9.82 -5.85
C GLY A 987 0.64 9.72 -4.39
N HIS A 988 -0.39 9.39 -3.62
CA HIS A 988 -0.37 9.59 -2.17
C HIS A 988 0.42 8.50 -1.43
N ALA A 989 0.44 7.26 -1.93
CA ALA A 989 1.05 6.14 -1.21
C ALA A 989 1.88 5.20 -2.10
N TYR A 990 2.66 4.33 -1.45
CA TYR A 990 3.28 3.14 -2.05
C TYR A 990 2.95 1.90 -1.21
N ALA A 991 2.92 0.70 -1.81
CA ALA A 991 2.55 -0.51 -1.06
C ALA A 991 3.70 -1.18 -0.32
N ASN A 992 4.85 -1.28 -0.98
CA ASN A 992 6.05 -1.91 -0.43
C ASN A 992 7.27 -1.41 -1.21
N ARG A 993 8.40 -1.20 -0.55
CA ARG A 993 9.69 -0.86 -1.20
C ARG A 993 10.07 -1.83 -2.32
N HIS A 994 9.76 -3.12 -2.17
CA HIS A 994 10.14 -4.19 -3.10
C HIS A 994 9.33 -4.18 -4.39
N GLN A 995 8.17 -3.52 -4.40
CA GLN A 995 7.41 -3.29 -5.63
C GLN A 995 8.09 -2.26 -6.52
N GLN A 996 8.99 -1.44 -5.96
CA GLN A 996 9.73 -0.39 -6.65
C GLN A 996 8.79 0.46 -7.50
N ASN A 997 7.88 1.23 -6.90
CA ASN A 997 6.97 2.06 -7.70
C ASN A 997 7.81 3.02 -8.56
N ARG A 998 7.66 2.94 -9.89
CA ARG A 998 8.46 3.72 -10.86
C ARG A 998 7.58 4.76 -11.52
N THR A 999 7.93 6.03 -11.39
CA THR A 999 7.27 7.12 -12.11
C THR A 999 7.40 6.90 -13.62
N ILE A 1000 8.60 6.49 -14.07
CA ILE A 1000 8.90 6.03 -15.43
C ILE A 1000 9.36 4.56 -15.33
N ASP A 1001 8.46 3.62 -15.64
CA ASP A 1001 8.71 2.17 -15.55
C ASP A 1001 9.15 1.60 -16.90
N MET A 1002 10.45 1.31 -17.05
CA MET A 1002 11.02 0.67 -18.23
C MET A 1002 11.49 -0.76 -17.93
N ALA A 1003 10.87 -1.44 -16.97
CA ALA A 1003 11.24 -2.82 -16.64
C ALA A 1003 10.87 -3.82 -17.75
N ASP A 1004 11.40 -5.04 -17.63
CA ASP A 1004 11.20 -6.16 -18.58
C ASP A 1004 11.64 -5.83 -20.01
N GLY A 1005 12.83 -5.23 -20.14
CA GLY A 1005 13.50 -4.99 -21.43
C GLY A 1005 13.00 -3.77 -22.20
N GLY A 1006 12.33 -2.82 -21.55
CA GLY A 1006 11.98 -1.52 -22.12
C GLY A 1006 13.15 -0.54 -22.13
N GLY A 1007 13.15 0.42 -23.05
CA GLY A 1007 14.13 1.51 -23.14
C GLY A 1007 15.42 1.20 -23.93
N ALA A 1008 15.50 0.11 -24.70
CA ALA A 1008 16.62 -0.11 -25.61
C ALA A 1008 16.60 0.91 -26.77
N ASP A 1009 17.77 1.36 -27.21
CA ASP A 1009 17.96 2.28 -28.35
C ASP A 1009 17.10 3.56 -28.25
N SER A 1010 16.84 4.02 -27.02
CA SER A 1010 15.85 5.06 -26.72
C SER A 1010 16.49 6.35 -26.19
N LYS A 1011 15.78 7.46 -26.36
CA LYS A 1011 16.16 8.79 -25.86
C LYS A 1011 15.09 9.33 -24.92
N PHE A 1012 15.53 9.76 -23.74
CA PHE A 1012 14.69 10.42 -22.75
C PHE A 1012 15.36 11.72 -22.32
N HIS A 1013 14.91 12.86 -22.84
CA HIS A 1013 15.65 14.11 -22.65
C HIS A 1013 14.82 15.37 -22.53
N HIS A 1014 15.35 16.39 -21.87
CA HIS A 1014 14.63 17.67 -21.69
C HIS A 1014 13.25 17.48 -21.03
N ASN A 1015 13.13 16.55 -20.08
CA ASN A 1015 11.89 16.37 -19.32
C ASN A 1015 12.04 16.93 -17.90
N MET A 1016 10.93 17.40 -17.36
CA MET A 1016 10.77 17.78 -15.96
C MET A 1016 10.00 16.67 -15.25
N VAL A 1017 10.66 15.90 -14.40
CA VAL A 1017 10.03 14.88 -13.55
C VAL A 1017 9.92 15.41 -12.13
N VAL A 1018 8.71 15.44 -11.59
CA VAL A 1018 8.41 16.10 -10.31
C VAL A 1018 7.80 15.12 -9.31
N ALA A 1019 8.29 15.20 -8.07
CA ALA A 1019 7.75 14.50 -6.90
C ALA A 1019 7.66 12.97 -7.07
N ALA A 1020 8.63 12.37 -7.75
CA ALA A 1020 8.69 10.91 -7.85
C ALA A 1020 8.81 10.29 -6.45
N ARG A 1021 7.87 9.41 -6.08
CA ARG A 1021 7.69 8.99 -4.68
C ARG A 1021 8.54 7.81 -4.22
N ASN A 1022 9.18 7.09 -5.14
CA ASN A 1022 10.10 5.97 -4.83
C ASN A 1022 11.20 5.86 -5.89
N GLN A 1023 10.91 5.37 -7.09
CA GLN A 1023 11.86 5.39 -8.21
C GLN A 1023 11.37 6.35 -9.29
N SER A 1024 12.19 7.30 -9.71
CA SER A 1024 11.78 8.25 -10.75
C SER A 1024 11.97 7.64 -12.14
N ILE A 1025 13.21 7.50 -12.62
CA ILE A 1025 13.52 6.85 -13.90
C ILE A 1025 14.18 5.50 -13.62
N SER A 1026 13.53 4.39 -13.97
CA SER A 1026 14.04 3.07 -13.62
C SER A 1026 13.74 2.00 -14.67
N GLY A 1027 14.67 1.04 -14.82
CA GLY A 1027 14.70 0.08 -15.93
C GLY A 1027 15.62 0.58 -17.04
N GLY A 1028 15.24 0.37 -18.30
CA GLY A 1028 16.05 0.78 -19.45
C GLY A 1028 16.70 -0.39 -20.18
N GLY A 1029 17.28 -0.07 -21.33
CA GLY A 1029 17.93 -1.05 -22.20
C GLY A 1029 19.25 -0.53 -22.78
N PRO A 1030 19.98 -1.37 -23.53
CA PRO A 1030 21.26 -0.99 -24.12
C PRO A 1030 21.14 0.17 -25.11
N ASN A 1031 22.26 0.87 -25.35
CA ASN A 1031 22.38 1.97 -26.32
C ASN A 1031 21.37 3.13 -26.11
N SER A 1032 20.93 3.37 -24.88
CA SER A 1032 19.95 4.42 -24.56
C SER A 1032 20.60 5.66 -23.92
N GLU A 1033 19.97 6.82 -24.08
CA GLU A 1033 20.49 8.11 -23.59
C GLU A 1033 19.44 8.84 -22.76
N TYR A 1034 19.82 9.25 -21.55
CA TYR A 1034 18.99 9.99 -20.60
C TYR A 1034 19.69 11.30 -20.25
N PHE A 1035 19.22 12.41 -20.82
CA PHE A 1035 19.98 13.66 -20.70
C PHE A 1035 19.19 14.95 -20.64
N GLU A 1036 19.79 15.99 -20.06
CA GLU A 1036 19.16 17.32 -19.91
C GLU A 1036 17.80 17.27 -19.20
N ASN A 1037 17.55 16.24 -18.39
CA ASN A 1037 16.33 16.14 -17.59
C ASN A 1037 16.53 16.85 -16.24
N THR A 1038 15.46 17.45 -15.74
CA THR A 1038 15.38 17.84 -14.33
C THR A 1038 14.52 16.83 -13.59
N VAL A 1039 15.09 16.20 -12.56
CA VAL A 1039 14.47 15.11 -11.84
C VAL A 1039 14.41 15.45 -10.35
N GLU A 1040 13.20 15.61 -9.83
CA GLU A 1040 12.94 15.72 -8.39
C GLU A 1040 12.37 14.39 -7.87
N LEU A 1041 13.14 13.75 -7.00
CA LEU A 1041 12.71 12.62 -6.18
C LEU A 1041 12.35 13.12 -4.78
N VAL A 1042 11.18 12.70 -4.30
CA VAL A 1042 10.77 12.81 -2.90
C VAL A 1042 10.53 11.39 -2.42
N GLY A 1043 11.56 10.71 -1.92
CA GLY A 1043 11.48 9.30 -1.55
C GLY A 1043 10.59 9.09 -0.33
N HIS A 1044 9.51 8.34 -0.45
CA HIS A 1044 8.66 7.98 0.68
C HIS A 1044 9.07 6.65 1.33
N SER A 1045 10.11 5.99 0.83
CA SER A 1045 10.56 4.67 1.29
C SER A 1045 12.05 4.49 1.18
N THR A 1046 12.57 3.46 1.83
CA THR A 1046 13.93 3.01 1.60
C THR A 1046 14.19 2.56 0.18
N ASN A 1047 15.41 2.85 -0.29
CA ASN A 1047 15.87 2.57 -1.66
C ASN A 1047 15.15 3.37 -2.74
N SER A 1048 14.68 4.58 -2.39
CA SER A 1048 14.13 5.52 -3.35
C SER A 1048 15.24 6.10 -4.22
N ALA A 1049 15.16 5.95 -5.54
CA ALA A 1049 16.22 6.37 -6.46
C ALA A 1049 15.69 7.29 -7.57
N ALA A 1050 16.36 8.42 -7.80
CA ALA A 1050 15.95 9.34 -8.86
C ALA A 1050 16.28 8.74 -10.25
N ILE A 1051 17.47 8.17 -10.43
CA ILE A 1051 17.79 7.45 -11.67
C ILE A 1051 18.39 6.08 -11.35
N ALA A 1052 17.75 5.02 -11.86
CA ALA A 1052 18.16 3.62 -11.74
C ALA A 1052 18.12 2.93 -13.11
N VAL A 1053 18.86 3.50 -14.08
CA VAL A 1053 18.92 3.01 -15.45
C VAL A 1053 19.84 1.79 -15.56
N VAL A 1054 19.45 0.82 -16.39
CA VAL A 1054 20.23 -0.38 -16.75
C VAL A 1054 20.41 -0.47 -18.26
N GLY A 1055 21.43 -1.21 -18.70
CA GLY A 1055 21.69 -1.50 -20.11
C GLY A 1055 23.15 -1.25 -20.49
N ALA A 1056 23.76 -2.18 -21.22
CA ALA A 1056 25.13 -1.99 -21.70
C ALA A 1056 25.23 -0.74 -22.60
N GLU A 1057 26.25 0.08 -22.38
CA GLU A 1057 26.50 1.33 -23.12
C GLU A 1057 25.40 2.40 -23.00
N ALA A 1058 24.46 2.25 -22.06
CA ALA A 1058 23.52 3.32 -21.75
C ALA A 1058 24.28 4.53 -21.16
N LYS A 1059 23.78 5.73 -21.45
CA LYS A 1059 24.38 6.99 -21.01
C LYS A 1059 23.38 7.81 -20.21
N VAL A 1060 23.81 8.29 -19.05
CA VAL A 1060 23.05 9.21 -18.20
C VAL A 1060 23.88 10.47 -18.03
N HIS A 1061 23.48 11.58 -18.66
CA HIS A 1061 24.34 12.75 -18.68
C HIS A 1061 23.63 14.09 -18.66
N HIS A 1062 24.28 15.14 -18.17
CA HIS A 1062 23.72 16.51 -18.16
C HIS A 1062 22.38 16.65 -17.42
N ASN A 1063 22.04 15.71 -16.54
CA ASN A 1063 20.80 15.79 -15.77
C ASN A 1063 21.01 16.62 -14.49
N ARG A 1064 19.94 17.28 -14.03
CA ARG A 1064 19.87 17.97 -12.74
C ARG A 1064 18.95 17.18 -11.81
N ILE A 1065 19.52 16.62 -10.76
CA ILE A 1065 18.86 15.63 -9.91
C ILE A 1065 18.80 16.16 -8.48
N ILE A 1066 17.59 16.29 -7.96
CA ILE A 1066 17.31 16.66 -6.57
C ILE A 1066 16.66 15.45 -5.92
N ALA A 1067 17.35 14.81 -4.97
CA ALA A 1067 16.86 13.63 -4.28
C ALA A 1067 16.67 13.91 -2.79
N ARG A 1068 15.42 14.02 -2.37
CA ARG A 1068 15.00 14.27 -0.99
C ARG A 1068 14.08 13.18 -0.47
N GLY A 1069 13.80 13.13 0.82
CA GLY A 1069 12.89 12.16 1.43
C GLY A 1069 13.51 11.17 2.42
N GLU A 1070 12.87 10.02 2.60
CA GLU A 1070 13.31 8.85 3.37
C GLU A 1070 14.36 8.09 2.55
N HIS A 1071 15.61 8.07 3.02
CA HIS A 1071 16.73 7.37 2.37
C HIS A 1071 16.84 7.57 0.84
N PRO A 1072 16.92 8.83 0.36
CA PRO A 1072 16.89 9.14 -1.05
C PRO A 1072 18.23 8.89 -1.73
N HIS A 1073 18.20 8.35 -2.94
CA HIS A 1073 19.36 8.08 -3.78
C HIS A 1073 19.32 8.93 -5.04
N GLY A 1074 20.37 9.70 -5.30
CA GLY A 1074 20.51 10.46 -6.55
C GLY A 1074 20.56 9.52 -7.75
N ILE A 1075 21.63 8.73 -7.85
CA ILE A 1075 21.78 7.72 -8.91
C ILE A 1075 22.08 6.35 -8.33
N TRP A 1076 21.36 5.34 -8.84
CA TRP A 1076 21.67 3.94 -8.64
C TRP A 1076 22.41 3.39 -9.86
N GLY A 1077 23.71 3.16 -9.66
CA GLY A 1077 24.65 2.68 -10.66
C GLY A 1077 24.40 1.24 -11.12
N SER A 1078 24.62 1.02 -12.41
CA SER A 1078 24.47 -0.27 -13.10
C SER A 1078 25.71 -0.63 -13.93
N PRO A 1079 25.97 -1.93 -14.15
CA PRO A 1079 27.06 -2.40 -15.01
C PRO A 1079 27.04 -1.79 -16.42
N GLY A 1080 28.20 -1.38 -16.93
CA GLY A 1080 28.38 -0.90 -18.31
C GLY A 1080 27.69 0.42 -18.65
N VAL A 1081 27.12 1.12 -17.67
CA VAL A 1081 26.47 2.44 -17.87
C VAL A 1081 27.48 3.56 -17.63
N LYS A 1082 27.41 4.60 -18.48
CA LYS A 1082 28.25 5.80 -18.40
C LYS A 1082 27.46 6.97 -17.82
N TYR A 1083 27.95 7.56 -16.75
CA TYR A 1083 27.32 8.66 -16.03
C TYR A 1083 28.21 9.91 -16.10
N PHE A 1084 27.83 10.94 -16.84
CA PHE A 1084 28.72 12.10 -16.98
C PHE A 1084 28.05 13.46 -17.02
N SER A 1085 28.75 14.48 -16.51
CA SER A 1085 28.26 15.87 -16.50
C SER A 1085 26.90 16.07 -15.80
N ASN A 1086 26.50 15.17 -14.90
CA ASN A 1086 25.29 15.33 -14.11
C ASN A 1086 25.54 16.22 -12.89
N LYS A 1087 24.50 16.95 -12.48
CA LYS A 1087 24.45 17.69 -11.22
C LYS A 1087 23.48 16.98 -10.27
N ILE A 1088 23.97 16.53 -9.13
CA ILE A 1088 23.24 15.68 -8.16
C ILE A 1088 23.29 16.36 -6.79
N ASP A 1089 22.13 16.51 -6.16
CA ASP A 1089 22.00 16.96 -4.78
C ASP A 1089 21.12 15.94 -4.04
N SER A 1090 21.60 15.42 -2.91
CA SER A 1090 20.85 14.42 -2.13
C SER A 1090 20.89 14.73 -0.64
N MET A 1091 19.72 14.67 -0.01
CA MET A 1091 19.52 15.04 1.38
C MET A 1091 18.35 14.27 2.00
N THR A 1092 18.51 13.72 3.20
CA THR A 1092 17.37 13.19 3.96
C THR A 1092 16.65 14.35 4.65
N ASP A 1093 15.34 14.48 4.42
CA ASP A 1093 14.45 15.45 5.09
C ASP A 1093 13.13 14.83 5.57
N MET A 1094 12.90 13.53 5.31
CA MET A 1094 11.74 12.77 5.78
C MET A 1094 12.15 11.58 6.67
N CYS A 1095 11.18 11.09 7.46
CA CYS A 1095 11.14 10.09 8.55
C CYS A 1095 12.24 8.99 8.65
N VAL A 1096 12.27 8.32 9.81
CA VAL A 1096 13.00 7.08 10.10
C VAL A 1096 12.43 5.95 9.24
N SER A 1097 13.28 5.16 8.58
CA SER A 1097 12.79 3.99 7.87
C SER A 1097 12.25 2.95 8.83
N TYR A 1098 11.04 2.46 8.55
CA TYR A 1098 10.44 1.33 9.26
C TYR A 1098 11.34 0.08 9.26
N GLU A 1099 12.11 -0.15 8.20
CA GLU A 1099 12.91 -1.37 8.03
C GLU A 1099 14.32 -1.26 8.62
N TYR A 1100 14.96 -0.10 8.44
CA TYR A 1100 16.39 0.06 8.73
C TYR A 1100 16.69 1.09 9.81
N GLY A 1101 15.66 1.73 10.37
CA GLY A 1101 15.85 2.85 11.27
C GLY A 1101 16.35 4.08 10.51
N THR A 1102 17.24 4.85 11.13
CA THR A 1102 17.71 6.13 10.60
C THR A 1102 18.65 5.90 9.41
N LEU A 1103 18.36 6.50 8.25
CA LEU A 1103 19.20 6.40 7.04
C LEU A 1103 19.41 7.77 6.37
N GLY A 1104 20.65 8.06 5.99
CA GLY A 1104 21.02 9.30 5.32
C GLY A 1104 20.90 9.24 3.80
N GLY A 1105 20.87 10.39 3.13
CA GLY A 1105 20.79 10.48 1.67
C GLY A 1105 22.05 9.95 1.00
N VAL A 1106 21.92 9.42 -0.21
CA VAL A 1106 23.05 8.87 -0.99
C VAL A 1106 23.14 9.54 -2.36
N GLY A 1107 24.29 10.12 -2.69
CA GLY A 1107 24.50 10.73 -4.00
C GLY A 1107 24.56 9.69 -5.12
N PHE A 1108 25.40 8.66 -4.95
CA PHE A 1108 25.51 7.54 -5.87
C PHE A 1108 25.70 6.20 -5.16
N ARG A 1109 25.00 5.16 -5.60
CA ARG A 1109 25.09 3.80 -5.03
C ARG A 1109 25.29 2.71 -6.07
N THR A 1110 25.98 1.62 -5.71
CA THR A 1110 25.95 0.35 -6.44
C THR A 1110 25.16 -0.71 -5.65
N ASN A 1111 25.01 -1.91 -6.20
CA ASN A 1111 24.30 -3.04 -5.59
C ASN A 1111 25.23 -4.25 -5.41
N TYR A 1112 24.88 -5.15 -4.50
CA TYR A 1112 25.72 -6.31 -4.17
C TYR A 1112 25.90 -7.28 -5.33
N SER A 1113 27.09 -7.88 -5.42
CA SER A 1113 27.36 -9.09 -6.21
C SER A 1113 26.99 -8.99 -7.71
N ARG A 1114 27.13 -7.79 -8.30
CA ARG A 1114 27.08 -7.59 -9.75
C ARG A 1114 28.48 -7.30 -10.29
N ASN A 1115 28.77 -7.73 -11.52
CA ASN A 1115 29.97 -7.33 -12.24
C ASN A 1115 29.74 -5.94 -12.83
N TYR A 1116 30.46 -4.95 -12.35
CA TYR A 1116 30.32 -3.54 -12.73
C TYR A 1116 31.33 -3.07 -13.79
N SER A 1117 32.02 -4.00 -14.44
CA SER A 1117 32.99 -3.67 -15.49
C SER A 1117 32.39 -2.76 -16.57
N GLY A 1118 33.17 -1.75 -16.96
CA GLY A 1118 32.76 -0.77 -17.97
C GLY A 1118 31.89 0.39 -17.44
N MET A 1119 31.59 0.41 -16.13
CA MET A 1119 30.94 1.57 -15.52
C MET A 1119 31.92 2.75 -15.42
N GLU A 1120 31.48 3.93 -15.84
CA GLU A 1120 32.25 5.18 -15.77
C GLU A 1120 31.41 6.30 -15.16
N LEU A 1121 32.00 7.05 -14.24
CA LEU A 1121 31.47 8.32 -13.75
C LEU A 1121 32.47 9.43 -14.07
N SER A 1122 32.12 10.37 -14.94
CA SER A 1122 33.01 11.46 -15.36
C SER A 1122 32.39 12.87 -15.28
N ASP A 1123 33.16 13.86 -14.83
CA ASP A 1123 32.76 15.29 -14.87
C ASP A 1123 31.43 15.63 -14.16
N ASN A 1124 30.98 14.81 -13.19
CA ASN A 1124 29.75 15.06 -12.43
C ASN A 1124 30.02 16.01 -11.25
N VAL A 1125 29.01 16.77 -10.84
CA VAL A 1125 28.98 17.51 -9.57
C VAL A 1125 27.95 16.86 -8.66
N MET A 1126 28.39 16.34 -7.52
CA MET A 1126 27.56 15.62 -6.57
C MET A 1126 27.68 16.20 -5.18
N VAL A 1127 26.56 16.60 -4.61
CA VAL A 1127 26.45 17.22 -3.30
C VAL A 1127 25.55 16.35 -2.43
N VAL A 1128 26.03 15.98 -1.25
CA VAL A 1128 25.24 15.24 -0.26
C VAL A 1128 25.25 16.00 1.06
N ARG A 1129 24.06 16.22 1.61
CA ARG A 1129 23.84 17.04 2.81
C ARG A 1129 23.29 16.17 3.93
N ALA A 1130 24.00 16.16 5.05
CA ALA A 1130 23.57 15.57 6.30
C ALA A 1130 23.21 16.69 7.28
N MET A 1131 21.95 16.78 7.68
CA MET A 1131 21.46 17.79 8.62
C MET A 1131 20.97 17.14 9.91
N GLU A 1132 21.26 17.76 11.05
CA GLU A 1132 20.63 17.44 12.32
C GLU A 1132 19.25 18.11 12.37
N ASP A 1133 18.17 17.32 12.35
CA ASP A 1133 16.82 17.83 12.60
C ASP A 1133 16.53 17.78 14.10
N THR A 1134 16.78 18.90 14.80
CA THR A 1134 16.60 19.04 16.26
C THR A 1134 15.15 18.87 16.74
N GLY A 1135 14.16 18.80 15.83
CA GLY A 1135 12.76 18.56 16.14
C GLY A 1135 12.38 17.08 16.23
N ARG A 1136 13.32 16.17 15.94
CA ARG A 1136 13.11 14.72 15.91
C ARG A 1136 14.34 14.04 16.53
N ASP A 1137 14.18 12.94 17.26
CA ASP A 1137 15.27 12.26 17.99
C ASP A 1137 16.21 11.48 17.03
N PHE A 1138 16.82 12.19 16.06
CA PHE A 1138 17.77 11.63 15.11
C PHE A 1138 19.18 11.62 15.70
N VAL A 1139 19.66 10.44 16.08
CA VAL A 1139 21.07 10.23 16.45
C VAL A 1139 21.66 9.17 15.51
N ASP A 1140 22.76 9.51 14.83
CA ASP A 1140 23.69 8.62 14.10
C ASP A 1140 23.43 8.12 12.64
N SER A 1141 22.42 8.59 11.88
CA SER A 1141 22.35 8.24 10.44
C SER A 1141 23.20 9.14 9.55
N GLY A 1142 24.42 8.70 9.25
CA GLY A 1142 25.27 9.45 8.32
C GLY A 1142 24.74 9.42 6.88
N SER A 1143 24.71 10.56 6.20
CA SER A 1143 24.54 10.58 4.73
C SER A 1143 25.80 10.09 4.02
N TRP A 1144 25.68 9.71 2.75
CA TRP A 1144 26.73 9.02 2.00
C TRP A 1144 26.92 9.72 0.66
N LEU A 1145 28.11 10.22 0.37
CA LEU A 1145 28.38 10.69 -0.99
C LEU A 1145 28.34 9.51 -1.97
N PHE A 1146 29.05 8.44 -1.60
CA PHE A 1146 29.04 7.17 -2.29
C PHE A 1146 28.67 6.03 -1.37
N TRP A 1147 27.86 5.13 -1.89
CA TRP A 1147 27.72 3.78 -1.37
C TRP A 1147 28.18 2.77 -2.43
N LEU A 1148 29.49 2.53 -2.50
CA LEU A 1148 30.08 1.55 -3.41
C LEU A 1148 30.14 0.17 -2.72
N ALA A 1149 29.16 -0.70 -2.96
CA ALA A 1149 28.99 -1.95 -2.22
C ALA A 1149 29.56 -3.18 -2.94
N ASP A 1150 30.53 -3.83 -2.30
CA ASP A 1150 30.98 -5.22 -2.48
C ASP A 1150 31.24 -5.66 -3.94
N MET A 1151 31.94 -4.82 -4.71
CA MET A 1151 32.47 -5.21 -6.02
C MET A 1151 33.68 -6.12 -5.82
N LYS A 1152 33.65 -7.31 -6.43
CA LYS A 1152 34.66 -8.37 -6.26
C LYS A 1152 35.32 -8.71 -7.59
N GLY A 1153 36.45 -9.41 -7.54
CA GLY A 1153 37.14 -9.88 -8.74
C GLY A 1153 37.92 -8.77 -9.47
N GLU A 1154 37.87 -8.77 -10.80
CA GLU A 1154 38.64 -7.86 -11.68
C GLU A 1154 37.78 -6.71 -12.26
N ASP A 1155 36.64 -6.40 -11.66
CA ASP A 1155 35.72 -5.35 -12.11
C ASP A 1155 36.43 -4.02 -12.38
N SER A 1156 36.35 -3.52 -13.62
CA SER A 1156 37.00 -2.28 -14.03
C SER A 1156 36.03 -1.11 -14.02
N VAL A 1157 36.28 -0.13 -13.14
CA VAL A 1157 35.42 1.04 -12.94
C VAL A 1157 36.26 2.30 -12.82
N LEU A 1158 35.84 3.35 -13.52
CA LEU A 1158 36.53 4.64 -13.57
C LEU A 1158 35.66 5.77 -12.99
N PHE A 1159 36.23 6.50 -12.03
CA PHE A 1159 35.69 7.76 -11.51
C PHE A 1159 36.67 8.87 -11.90
N LYS A 1160 36.27 9.75 -12.82
CA LYS A 1160 37.17 10.74 -13.42
C LYS A 1160 36.66 12.17 -13.30
N ASN A 1161 37.51 13.11 -12.87
CA ASN A 1161 37.22 14.55 -12.91
C ASN A 1161 35.90 15.00 -12.22
N ASN A 1162 35.36 14.20 -11.30
CA ASN A 1162 34.13 14.57 -10.62
C ASN A 1162 34.40 15.56 -9.47
N THR A 1163 33.42 16.40 -9.17
CA THR A 1163 33.36 17.19 -7.94
C THR A 1163 32.40 16.53 -6.96
N PHE A 1164 32.94 16.18 -5.80
CA PHE A 1164 32.35 15.29 -4.82
C PHE A 1164 32.27 16.04 -3.49
N VAL A 1165 31.08 16.37 -3.03
CA VAL A 1165 30.88 17.25 -1.86
C VAL A 1165 30.01 16.58 -0.83
N SER A 1166 30.52 16.40 0.39
CA SER A 1166 29.74 15.92 1.52
C SER A 1166 29.74 16.92 2.68
N MET A 1167 28.56 17.45 2.96
CA MET A 1167 28.34 18.50 3.97
C MET A 1167 27.57 17.98 5.17
N VAL A 1168 28.04 18.33 6.35
CA VAL A 1168 27.41 18.06 7.64
C VAL A 1168 26.98 19.38 8.28
N TYR A 1169 25.75 19.44 8.78
CA TYR A 1169 25.21 20.55 9.56
C TYR A 1169 24.84 20.06 10.96
N GLY A 1170 25.14 20.85 12.00
CA GLY A 1170 24.94 20.44 13.40
C GLY A 1170 25.86 19.28 13.81
N ASN A 1171 25.33 18.36 14.62
CA ASN A 1171 26.01 17.15 15.11
C ASN A 1171 25.83 15.93 14.19
N ALA A 1172 25.26 16.12 12.99
CA ALA A 1172 25.12 15.04 12.03
C ALA A 1172 26.50 14.45 11.62
N LYS A 1173 26.47 13.29 10.97
CA LYS A 1173 27.69 12.63 10.46
C LYS A 1173 27.53 12.33 8.99
N THR A 1174 28.64 12.03 8.31
CA THR A 1174 28.64 11.51 6.94
C THR A 1174 29.75 10.48 6.79
N LYS A 1175 29.56 9.54 5.87
CA LYS A 1175 30.62 8.60 5.47
C LYS A 1175 31.51 9.16 4.35
N GLY A 1176 31.20 10.35 3.83
CA GLY A 1176 31.86 10.88 2.65
C GLY A 1176 31.73 9.89 1.48
N LEU A 1177 32.81 9.71 0.73
CA LEU A 1177 32.92 8.65 -0.28
C LEU A 1177 33.21 7.32 0.43
N ALA A 1178 32.22 6.44 0.56
CA ALA A 1178 32.43 5.12 1.16
C ALA A 1178 32.86 4.09 0.09
N HIS A 1179 34.12 3.69 0.15
CA HIS A 1179 34.72 2.70 -0.75
C HIS A 1179 34.71 1.31 -0.08
N CYS A 1180 33.82 0.41 -0.54
CA CYS A 1180 33.70 -0.97 -0.03
C CYS A 1180 33.85 -2.00 -1.16
N SER A 1181 34.97 -1.98 -1.88
CA SER A 1181 35.31 -2.95 -2.92
C SER A 1181 36.66 -3.61 -2.66
N THR A 1182 36.87 -4.81 -3.21
CA THR A 1182 38.17 -5.49 -3.22
C THR A 1182 38.83 -5.54 -4.60
N SER A 1183 38.16 -5.05 -5.65
CA SER A 1183 38.68 -5.08 -7.03
C SER A 1183 39.94 -4.19 -7.17
N PRO A 1184 41.02 -4.70 -7.80
CA PRO A 1184 42.23 -3.91 -8.06
C PRO A 1184 42.08 -2.89 -9.21
N ASN A 1185 40.98 -2.96 -9.95
CA ASN A 1185 40.77 -2.20 -11.19
C ASN A 1185 39.81 -1.01 -11.01
N ILE A 1186 39.63 -0.54 -9.77
CA ILE A 1186 38.88 0.67 -9.46
C ILE A 1186 39.82 1.87 -9.43
N VAL A 1187 39.56 2.85 -10.28
CA VAL A 1187 40.39 4.05 -10.46
C VAL A 1187 39.58 5.31 -10.15
N TYR A 1188 40.10 6.12 -9.24
CA TYR A 1188 39.69 7.51 -9.00
C TYR A 1188 40.77 8.44 -9.57
N GLU A 1189 40.48 9.10 -10.69
CA GLU A 1189 41.41 9.97 -11.40
C GLU A 1189 40.93 11.44 -11.41
N GLY A 1190 41.75 12.38 -10.95
CA GLY A 1190 41.50 13.81 -11.14
C GLY A 1190 40.26 14.38 -10.42
N ASN A 1191 39.65 13.66 -9.47
CA ASN A 1191 38.45 14.11 -8.78
C ASN A 1191 38.77 15.15 -7.71
N THR A 1192 37.83 16.06 -7.44
CA THR A 1192 37.88 17.00 -6.31
C THR A 1192 36.90 16.56 -5.24
N ILE A 1193 37.39 16.13 -4.06
CA ILE A 1193 36.59 15.65 -2.94
C ILE A 1193 36.63 16.65 -1.79
N ILE A 1194 35.47 17.23 -1.48
CA ILE A 1194 35.27 18.32 -0.54
C ILE A 1194 34.40 17.83 0.63
N SER A 1195 34.83 18.07 1.86
CA SER A 1195 33.96 17.81 3.02
C SER A 1195 34.33 18.69 4.22
N ASN A 1196 33.35 18.92 5.08
CA ASN A 1196 33.58 19.46 6.43
C ASN A 1196 33.64 18.38 7.53
N TYR A 1197 33.50 17.09 7.19
CA TYR A 1197 33.55 15.98 8.16
C TYR A 1197 34.42 14.80 7.71
N CYS A 1198 34.19 14.26 6.52
CA CYS A 1198 35.00 13.15 6.00
C CYS A 1198 35.01 13.13 4.47
N CYS A 1199 36.20 13.06 3.87
CA CYS A 1199 36.32 12.94 2.42
C CYS A 1199 36.08 11.50 1.97
N VAL A 1200 36.81 10.53 2.53
CA VAL A 1200 36.74 9.11 2.13
C VAL A 1200 36.72 8.18 3.33
N THR A 1201 35.83 7.19 3.30
CA THR A 1201 35.80 6.08 4.25
C THR A 1201 36.16 4.78 3.52
N PHE A 1202 37.25 4.14 3.92
CA PHE A 1202 37.65 2.82 3.43
C PHE A 1202 37.06 1.72 4.29
N GLY A 1203 36.21 0.88 3.69
CA GLY A 1203 35.55 -0.21 4.39
C GLY A 1203 34.47 0.26 5.37
N THR A 1204 33.35 -0.46 5.38
CA THR A 1204 32.24 -0.22 6.31
C THR A 1204 31.63 -1.56 6.72
N HIS A 1205 30.48 -1.53 7.41
CA HIS A 1205 29.66 -2.73 7.65
C HIS A 1205 29.20 -3.45 6.35
N ARG A 1206 29.43 -2.86 5.17
CA ARG A 1206 29.01 -3.40 3.86
C ARG A 1206 30.13 -4.07 3.05
N GLY A 1207 31.38 -4.06 3.51
CA GLY A 1207 32.48 -4.73 2.81
C GLY A 1207 33.85 -4.12 3.10
N ASP A 1208 34.90 -4.79 2.61
CA ASP A 1208 36.30 -4.33 2.66
C ASP A 1208 36.53 -3.24 1.60
N GLY A 1209 37.46 -2.32 1.84
CA GLY A 1209 37.80 -1.23 0.91
C GLY A 1209 39.28 -1.28 0.50
N MET A 1210 39.63 -2.20 -0.40
CA MET A 1210 41.00 -2.57 -0.75
C MET A 1210 41.35 -2.26 -2.20
N ASN A 1211 42.66 -2.22 -2.49
CA ASN A 1211 43.23 -2.26 -3.85
C ASN A 1211 42.85 -1.12 -4.82
N SER A 1212 42.16 -0.07 -4.37
CA SER A 1212 41.79 1.06 -5.23
C SER A 1212 42.96 1.96 -5.59
N GLN A 1213 42.87 2.61 -6.75
CA GLN A 1213 43.90 3.53 -7.27
C GLN A 1213 43.38 4.97 -7.27
N TRP A 1214 44.11 5.88 -6.65
CA TRP A 1214 43.75 7.29 -6.51
C TRP A 1214 44.84 8.16 -7.12
N ILE A 1215 44.57 8.69 -8.32
CA ILE A 1215 45.56 9.37 -9.16
C ILE A 1215 45.16 10.84 -9.31
N ASN A 1216 46.03 11.76 -8.90
CA ASN A 1216 45.89 13.21 -9.09
C ASN A 1216 44.57 13.80 -8.54
N ASN A 1217 44.01 13.24 -7.47
CA ASN A 1217 42.79 13.77 -6.85
C ASN A 1217 43.11 14.98 -5.95
N THR A 1218 42.15 15.88 -5.77
CA THR A 1218 42.24 17.01 -4.83
C THR A 1218 41.30 16.78 -3.65
N PHE A 1219 41.83 16.76 -2.43
CA PHE A 1219 41.05 16.68 -1.19
C PHE A 1219 40.98 18.05 -0.51
N VAL A 1220 39.78 18.49 -0.15
CA VAL A 1220 39.53 19.82 0.43
C VAL A 1220 38.76 19.69 1.73
N LYS A 1221 39.35 20.18 2.83
CA LYS A 1221 38.63 20.44 4.06
C LYS A 1221 37.97 21.82 3.98
N ILE A 1222 36.70 21.90 4.34
CA ILE A 1222 35.97 23.15 4.53
C ILE A 1222 35.36 23.22 5.94
N GLY A 1223 35.09 24.42 6.44
CA GLY A 1223 34.59 24.63 7.79
C GLY A 1223 35.57 24.25 8.91
N ASN A 1224 35.07 24.26 10.15
CA ASN A 1224 35.89 24.18 11.37
C ASN A 1224 35.60 22.95 12.24
N ASN A 1225 34.96 21.90 11.71
CA ASN A 1225 34.65 20.70 12.49
C ASN A 1225 35.93 20.02 12.99
N ARG A 1226 36.01 19.77 14.30
CA ARG A 1226 37.16 19.16 14.97
C ARG A 1226 37.26 17.65 14.72
N GLU A 1227 36.15 17.00 14.39
CA GLU A 1227 36.09 15.57 14.04
C GLU A 1227 36.48 15.31 12.58
N PHE A 1228 36.80 16.36 11.80
CA PHE A 1228 37.17 16.20 10.40
C PHE A 1228 38.33 15.21 10.25
N ARG A 1229 38.20 14.27 9.32
CA ARG A 1229 39.30 13.42 8.85
C ARG A 1229 39.24 13.28 7.34
N THR A 1230 40.37 13.44 6.65
CA THR A 1230 40.44 13.19 5.20
C THR A 1230 40.08 11.73 4.91
N PHE A 1231 40.65 10.81 5.68
CA PHE A 1231 40.49 9.36 5.52
C PHE A 1231 40.03 8.71 6.82
N LYS A 1232 39.01 7.85 6.77
CA LYS A 1232 38.54 7.00 7.87
C LYS A 1232 38.52 5.53 7.46
N ASN A 1233 38.54 4.64 8.44
CA ASN A 1233 38.17 3.23 8.30
C ASN A 1233 37.24 2.86 9.47
N GLU A 1234 36.05 2.37 9.17
CA GLU A 1234 35.06 1.99 10.19
C GLU A 1234 35.04 0.49 10.49
N ARG A 1235 35.21 -0.35 9.46
CA ARG A 1235 35.25 -1.80 9.54
C ARG A 1235 35.86 -2.39 8.27
N GLY A 1236 36.49 -3.56 8.39
CA GLY A 1236 36.99 -4.32 7.22
C GLY A 1236 38.42 -3.97 6.83
N LYS A 1237 38.96 -4.74 5.91
CA LYS A 1237 40.33 -4.57 5.40
C LYS A 1237 40.41 -3.37 4.46
N CYS A 1238 41.50 -2.61 4.56
CA CYS A 1238 41.78 -1.47 3.69
C CYS A 1238 43.19 -1.48 3.07
N THR A 1239 43.77 -2.67 2.90
CA THR A 1239 45.13 -2.84 2.37
C THR A 1239 45.17 -2.70 0.84
N GLY A 1240 46.34 -2.36 0.29
CA GLY A 1240 46.58 -2.32 -1.15
C GLY A 1240 46.12 -1.06 -1.89
N ASN A 1241 45.43 -0.13 -1.21
CA ASN A 1241 45.04 1.16 -1.81
C ASN A 1241 46.27 2.02 -2.14
N LYS A 1242 46.29 2.62 -3.33
CA LYS A 1242 47.42 3.43 -3.84
C LYS A 1242 46.98 4.87 -4.05
N MET A 1243 47.70 5.81 -3.43
CA MET A 1243 47.50 7.26 -3.58
C MET A 1243 48.70 7.86 -4.31
N THR A 1244 48.50 8.53 -5.45
CA THR A 1244 49.59 9.09 -6.27
C THR A 1244 49.21 10.48 -6.78
N GLY A 1245 50.13 11.44 -6.64
CA GLY A 1245 49.96 12.81 -7.19
C GLY A 1245 48.81 13.64 -6.62
N SER A 1246 48.19 13.22 -5.50
CA SER A 1246 47.02 13.92 -4.95
C SER A 1246 47.39 15.20 -4.17
N ILE A 1247 46.52 16.21 -4.24
CA ILE A 1247 46.69 17.54 -3.61
C ILE A 1247 45.75 17.65 -2.41
N TYR A 1248 46.21 18.28 -1.32
CA TYR A 1248 45.44 18.49 -0.10
C TYR A 1248 45.32 19.99 0.22
N LYS A 1249 44.10 20.47 0.46
CA LYS A 1249 43.78 21.89 0.69
C LYS A 1249 42.92 22.09 1.95
N GLY A 1250 42.96 23.29 2.52
CA GLY A 1250 42.07 23.71 3.61
C GLY A 1250 42.28 22.98 4.95
N GLY A 1251 43.39 22.25 5.11
CA GLY A 1251 43.67 21.42 6.28
C GLY A 1251 43.35 19.93 6.09
N ALA A 1252 43.00 19.49 4.87
CA ALA A 1252 43.09 18.07 4.51
C ALA A 1252 44.56 17.61 4.50
N SER A 1253 44.80 16.33 4.77
CA SER A 1253 46.12 15.71 4.84
C SER A 1253 46.06 14.18 4.80
N LEU A 1254 47.22 13.53 4.62
CA LEU A 1254 47.43 12.09 4.85
C LEU A 1254 47.50 11.78 6.36
N ASP A 1255 46.41 12.06 7.07
CA ASP A 1255 46.26 11.70 8.49
C ASP A 1255 45.42 10.42 8.61
N PHE A 1256 46.09 9.33 9.02
CA PHE A 1256 45.48 8.01 9.24
C PHE A 1256 45.19 7.73 10.73
N SER A 1257 45.32 8.72 11.62
CA SER A 1257 45.04 8.57 13.06
C SER A 1257 43.59 8.13 13.35
N GLY A 1258 42.68 8.28 12.39
CA GLY A 1258 41.29 7.83 12.46
C GLY A 1258 41.04 6.37 12.03
N PHE A 1259 42.08 5.59 11.74
CA PHE A 1259 41.92 4.16 11.42
C PHE A 1259 41.86 3.38 12.74
N LEU A 1260 40.83 2.55 12.90
CA LEU A 1260 40.76 1.60 14.02
C LEU A 1260 41.94 0.62 13.92
N LYS A 1261 42.53 0.25 15.07
CA LYS A 1261 43.66 -0.69 15.14
C LYS A 1261 43.31 -2.07 14.64
#